data_AF-A0A9P6F7N7-F1
#
_entry.id   AF-A0A9P6F7N7-F1
#
_cell.length_a   1.000
_cell.length_b   1.000
_cell.length_c   1.000
_cell.angle_alpha   90.00
_cell.angle_beta   90.00
_cell.angle_gamma   90.00
#
_symmetry.space_group_name_H-M   'P 1'
#
loop_
_entity.id
_entity.type
_entity.pdbx_description
1 polymer ?
#
loop_
_entity_poly.entity_id
_entity_poly.type
_entity_poly.pdbx_seq_one_letter_code
_entity_poly.pdbx_strand_id
1 'polypeptide(L)'
;MTRIVNLPQEIISAITDYLDRKARLRLATTCHSLYKALLSQLWKEIYIQSDFPHFQDPRNGERVDIHPDRPIITSSRLELHAPLVQHLSLHGPFPQEYHTIVFPNLHILGLYLDTSYHAPFDDTQTTFSYALDASMRAEQYRHRAALIRQNPTIKDLRIQLCEPQPTADFWDTISTTLANPTRLVVMGLRRTEGETLDAFWRACNLFEEIHCSADSMDSTRILSQLSFPRLLRVSLRSSVKFQMGFCTRSQLAWLRQCSGLTRLHWTFDSFGFPLNKFAEALEQGTWPNLDDLSLEKLSNGDDDLAAMSAHLPPLRSFRLRSKRFGLLTFNTLRARLFNTIRVLDLTGNDHFTSRMALDVLQECVHLERFHGVTIIAEEIDNEQRPWVCLGLKQLTTIIVSGTDASSRAAFGALSRLTGLESLDLGMGLEDWKTAHVVPRGMYQLPWNLEHGLGQLSTLTKLRSVTLGSTLQVILTDEDMEWTAENLPALEEEISLESDFPYLRCDNFGDRAPLPLKGGVLVSAERLNQYAGFVRSLSLLGPFRTEYYRIAFPRLHKLCLSHEIDYSSPDGEDDAVEAEQQVNNAEIVRRNPNIKELSIHIQFAQPPSDFWEAIYSTLQDPICLHLSDVKELQGADVVDSFWRACTLFEEIECKGSDMDVSKLLPTLTFPRLKRLVFRSIDWNKKRFYPLLQFDWFKQCPNLTKLHWELFYGSIPVEAWAQAMERKTWPDLEDLSLKELAEDDEDLAVMFAHLPPLPRFTLESHKFGQHAFLALQNRLFASIRVLDMSGTYKFTSQMAVNALEQCVHLEDFRAVMINVEDLCGPWLCEGLKSLHVFFMTETEASNDIAFHRLSVMSQLEECYFSQTFSVGNRRDLPVPEAAYPLQWKLGLGLERLVQLKKLRTIVFKDAAQKDMGVDELLWLKENLPALKEVGGTFSRVKEKSEELERFAAALGLES
;
A
#
# COMPACT_ATOMS: atom_id res chain seq x y z
N MET A 1 36.03 -5.29 -9.62
CA MET A 1 35.41 -3.99 -10.00
C MET A 1 36.09 -3.29 -11.18
N THR A 2 37.39 -3.49 -11.44
CA THR A 2 38.18 -2.88 -12.54
C THR A 2 37.66 -3.02 -13.99
N ARG A 3 36.51 -3.66 -14.22
CA ARG A 3 35.84 -3.75 -15.53
C ARG A 3 34.69 -2.75 -15.71
N ILE A 4 34.18 -2.11 -14.65
CA ILE A 4 33.01 -1.19 -14.72
C ILE A 4 33.43 0.26 -15.02
N VAL A 5 34.56 0.73 -14.46
CA VAL A 5 35.04 2.12 -14.65
C VAL A 5 35.51 2.40 -16.09
N ASN A 6 35.70 1.35 -16.89
CA ASN A 6 36.15 1.42 -18.28
C ASN A 6 34.97 1.36 -19.29
N LEU A 7 33.73 1.48 -18.81
CA LEU A 7 32.54 1.56 -19.66
C LEU A 7 32.36 2.99 -20.21
N PRO A 8 31.87 3.17 -21.45
CA PRO A 8 31.49 4.48 -21.99
C PRO A 8 30.44 5.20 -21.14
N GLN A 9 30.41 6.53 -21.20
CA GLN A 9 29.49 7.37 -20.41
C GLN A 9 28.01 7.09 -20.74
N GLU A 10 27.73 6.66 -21.96
CA GLU A 10 26.40 6.25 -22.44
C GLU A 10 25.97 4.92 -21.83
N ILE A 11 26.91 3.96 -21.70
CA ILE A 11 26.65 2.67 -21.04
C ILE A 11 26.54 2.85 -19.53
N ILE A 12 27.34 3.75 -18.93
CA ILE A 12 27.17 4.17 -17.54
C ILE A 12 25.77 4.77 -17.36
N SER A 13 25.38 5.76 -18.17
CA SER A 13 24.04 6.37 -18.12
C SER A 13 22.94 5.32 -18.18
N ALA A 14 22.95 4.47 -19.22
CA ALA A 14 21.93 3.44 -19.43
C ALA A 14 21.89 2.37 -18.32
N ILE A 15 23.04 1.88 -17.83
CA ILE A 15 23.07 1.01 -16.65
C ILE A 15 22.41 1.71 -15.48
N THR A 16 22.72 3.00 -15.29
CA THR A 16 22.21 3.73 -14.14
C THR A 16 20.72 4.00 -14.17
N ASP A 17 20.05 3.92 -15.31
CA ASP A 17 18.60 4.11 -15.38
C ASP A 17 17.80 2.96 -14.76
N TYR A 18 18.33 1.73 -14.73
CA TYR A 18 17.68 0.52 -14.19
C TYR A 18 17.81 0.30 -12.69
N LEU A 19 18.54 1.18 -12.01
CA LEU A 19 18.92 0.98 -10.63
C LEU A 19 17.75 1.32 -9.68
N ASP A 20 17.76 0.83 -8.45
CA ASP A 20 16.80 1.14 -7.39
C ASP A 20 16.97 2.60 -6.88
N ARG A 21 16.34 3.03 -5.76
CA ARG A 21 16.91 4.14 -4.96
C ARG A 21 18.06 3.68 -4.09
N LYS A 22 18.95 2.78 -4.48
CA LYS A 22 20.38 2.93 -4.14
C LYS A 22 21.29 2.06 -5.01
N ALA A 23 21.44 2.33 -6.32
CA ALA A 23 22.59 1.79 -7.09
C ALA A 23 23.43 2.69 -8.06
N ARG A 24 23.14 3.98 -8.40
CA ARG A 24 24.09 4.86 -9.18
C ARG A 24 25.39 5.32 -8.41
N LEU A 25 25.70 6.59 -7.99
CA LEU A 25 26.80 7.08 -7.01
C LEU A 25 27.68 6.15 -6.21
N ARG A 26 27.23 4.96 -5.81
CA ARG A 26 28.16 3.84 -5.61
C ARG A 26 29.28 3.90 -6.64
N LEU A 27 28.86 4.01 -7.89
CA LEU A 27 29.62 4.48 -9.05
C LEU A 27 30.26 5.87 -8.85
N ALA A 28 29.45 6.94 -8.85
CA ALA A 28 29.89 8.34 -8.98
C ALA A 28 30.90 8.90 -7.98
N THR A 29 31.14 8.23 -6.86
CA THR A 29 32.12 8.64 -5.85
C THR A 29 33.26 7.64 -5.73
N THR A 30 33.06 6.36 -6.08
CA THR A 30 34.19 5.43 -6.25
C THR A 30 35.16 5.94 -7.29
N CYS A 31 34.74 6.85 -8.18
CA CYS A 31 35.67 7.84 -8.73
C CYS A 31 35.00 9.13 -9.26
N HIS A 32 35.80 10.20 -9.32
CA HIS A 32 35.43 11.46 -9.97
C HIS A 32 35.16 11.32 -11.50
N SER A 33 35.57 10.21 -12.14
CA SER A 33 35.15 9.94 -13.53
C SER A 33 33.68 9.54 -13.59
N LEU A 34 33.22 8.73 -12.65
CA LEU A 34 31.81 8.39 -12.53
C LEU A 34 31.01 9.58 -11.98
N TYR A 35 31.60 10.45 -11.15
CA TYR A 35 31.08 11.81 -10.89
C TYR A 35 30.82 12.49 -12.23
N LYS A 36 31.83 12.71 -13.07
CA LYS A 36 31.62 13.49 -14.28
C LYS A 36 30.73 12.78 -15.32
N ALA A 37 30.68 11.45 -15.32
CA ALA A 37 29.79 10.67 -16.17
C ALA A 37 28.31 10.82 -15.75
N LEU A 38 28.07 10.71 -14.44
CA LEU A 38 26.78 10.90 -13.81
C LEU A 38 26.54 12.37 -13.49
N LEU A 39 27.28 13.29 -14.14
CA LEU A 39 27.06 14.75 -14.16
C LEU A 39 25.83 15.13 -14.98
N SER A 40 25.25 14.17 -15.70
CA SER A 40 23.88 14.26 -16.17
C SER A 40 23.05 13.02 -15.85
N GLN A 41 23.44 12.22 -14.84
CA GLN A 41 22.65 11.16 -14.23
C GLN A 41 22.79 10.99 -12.67
N LEU A 42 22.46 12.07 -11.96
CA LEU A 42 21.86 12.26 -10.63
C LEU A 42 20.97 13.50 -10.59
N TRP A 43 21.42 14.75 -10.71
CA TRP A 43 20.60 15.95 -10.39
C TRP A 43 19.26 16.09 -11.26
N LYS A 44 18.19 15.28 -11.28
CA LYS A 44 16.92 15.68 -11.99
C LYS A 44 15.66 15.63 -11.15
N GLU A 45 15.63 14.83 -10.10
CA GLU A 45 14.41 14.42 -9.42
C GLU A 45 14.63 14.58 -7.89
N ILE A 46 14.28 15.76 -7.38
CA ILE A 46 15.04 16.48 -6.34
C ILE A 46 14.24 16.80 -5.10
N TYR A 47 14.87 16.53 -3.95
CA TYR A 47 14.21 16.36 -2.67
C TYR A 47 15.12 16.78 -1.52
N ILE A 48 14.73 17.83 -0.81
CA ILE A 48 15.59 18.56 0.12
C ILE A 48 14.64 19.15 1.20
N GLN A 49 14.87 18.97 2.51
CA GLN A 49 13.90 19.21 3.61
C GLN A 49 13.90 20.59 4.44
N SER A 50 14.89 21.04 5.23
CA SER A 50 15.04 22.42 5.84
C SER A 50 14.35 22.78 7.12
N ASP A 51 14.98 23.49 8.12
CA ASP A 51 14.94 23.14 9.59
C ASP A 51 14.57 24.10 10.78
N PHE A 52 13.33 23.95 11.30
CA PHE A 52 12.69 24.68 12.42
C PHE A 52 12.44 23.66 13.52
N PRO A 53 12.56 24.01 14.81
CA PRO A 53 12.27 23.15 15.95
C PRO A 53 10.78 22.97 16.21
N HIS A 54 10.41 21.89 16.91
CA HIS A 54 9.09 21.56 17.53
C HIS A 54 8.02 20.86 16.62
N PHE A 55 7.91 19.52 16.63
CA PHE A 55 6.69 18.76 16.24
C PHE A 55 6.33 17.83 17.40
N GLN A 56 5.07 17.39 17.46
CA GLN A 56 4.64 16.22 18.24
C GLN A 56 3.80 15.32 17.31
N ASP A 57 4.05 14.00 17.24
CA ASP A 57 3.21 13.15 16.35
C ASP A 57 1.78 13.26 16.90
N PRO A 58 0.79 13.74 16.13
CA PRO A 58 -0.52 14.11 16.65
C PRO A 58 -1.37 12.87 16.94
N ARG A 59 -0.91 11.69 16.50
CA ARG A 59 -1.41 10.43 17.02
C ARG A 59 -0.91 10.17 18.45
N ASN A 60 0.17 10.81 18.91
CA ASN A 60 0.97 10.30 20.02
C ASN A 60 1.28 11.29 21.16
N GLY A 61 1.62 12.54 20.87
CA GLY A 61 1.87 13.59 21.88
C GLY A 61 3.16 13.50 22.72
N GLU A 62 4.11 12.59 22.43
CA GLU A 62 5.30 12.34 23.28
C GLU A 62 6.62 12.92 22.72
N ARG A 63 7.85 12.47 23.10
CA ARG A 63 9.09 13.32 23.19
C ARG A 63 10.50 12.71 22.85
N VAL A 64 10.91 12.55 21.57
CA VAL A 64 12.31 12.33 21.08
C VAL A 64 12.60 13.03 19.71
N ASP A 65 13.60 13.90 19.62
CA ASP A 65 13.81 14.87 18.53
C ASP A 65 14.25 14.34 17.12
N ILE A 66 14.12 15.17 16.08
CA ILE A 66 14.83 15.02 14.78
C ILE A 66 16.33 15.28 15.11
N HIS A 67 17.39 14.40 14.91
CA HIS A 67 18.96 14.29 15.11
C HIS A 67 20.08 14.75 14.03
N PRO A 68 20.96 15.77 14.08
CA PRO A 68 21.43 16.72 13.02
C PRO A 68 22.09 16.37 11.67
N ASP A 69 21.96 15.22 11.02
CA ASP A 69 22.56 14.94 9.70
C ASP A 69 21.71 15.12 8.39
N ARG A 70 20.49 15.71 8.31
CA ARG A 70 19.63 15.88 7.06
C ARG A 70 20.24 16.79 5.97
N PRO A 71 20.82 16.30 4.87
CA PRO A 71 21.81 17.14 4.23
C PRO A 71 21.41 18.49 3.50
N ILE A 72 21.50 19.72 4.09
CA ILE A 72 21.96 21.12 3.62
C ILE A 72 21.95 21.67 2.16
N ILE A 73 21.28 22.80 1.72
CA ILE A 73 21.39 23.59 0.42
C ILE A 73 21.04 25.14 0.39
N THR A 74 21.71 26.09 -0.34
CA THR A 74 21.39 27.55 -0.51
C THR A 74 21.33 27.96 -1.98
N SER A 75 20.32 28.77 -2.27
CA SER A 75 20.24 29.94 -3.14
C SER A 75 21.58 30.28 -3.77
N SER A 76 22.58 30.62 -2.95
CA SER A 76 23.93 30.97 -3.40
C SER A 76 24.59 29.98 -4.37
N ARG A 77 24.56 28.67 -4.09
CA ARG A 77 25.09 27.65 -5.02
C ARG A 77 24.01 27.03 -5.88
N LEU A 78 22.78 27.49 -5.74
CA LEU A 78 21.72 27.14 -6.67
C LEU A 78 21.65 27.97 -7.89
N GLU A 79 21.83 29.26 -7.70
CA GLU A 79 22.09 30.20 -8.76
C GLU A 79 23.24 29.66 -9.64
N LEU A 80 24.28 29.09 -9.01
CA LEU A 80 25.38 28.38 -9.69
C LEU A 80 24.93 27.15 -10.50
N HIS A 81 23.83 26.51 -10.12
CA HIS A 81 23.38 25.23 -10.68
C HIS A 81 21.93 25.26 -11.21
N ALA A 82 21.46 26.45 -11.54
CA ALA A 82 20.14 26.69 -12.09
C ALA A 82 19.86 26.06 -13.48
N PRO A 83 20.80 26.05 -14.44
CA PRO A 83 20.44 25.90 -15.84
C PRO A 83 19.78 24.58 -16.22
N LEU A 84 20.25 23.44 -15.73
CA LEU A 84 19.79 22.17 -16.29
C LEU A 84 18.41 21.77 -15.71
N VAL A 85 17.83 22.55 -14.78
CA VAL A 85 16.83 22.08 -13.79
C VAL A 85 15.45 21.93 -14.35
N GLN A 86 14.93 20.71 -14.23
CA GLN A 86 13.59 20.38 -14.69
C GLN A 86 12.55 20.30 -13.58
N HIS A 87 12.94 20.36 -12.30
CA HIS A 87 12.18 19.74 -11.20
C HIS A 87 12.75 20.10 -9.82
N LEU A 88 11.93 20.23 -8.76
CA LEU A 88 12.38 20.54 -7.40
C LEU A 88 11.33 20.49 -6.17
N SER A 89 11.48 19.63 -5.12
CA SER A 89 10.58 19.53 -3.89
C SER A 89 11.17 19.68 -2.44
N LEU A 90 10.75 20.70 -1.68
CA LEU A 90 11.16 21.30 -0.39
C LEU A 90 10.51 20.95 0.99
N HIS A 91 11.08 21.13 2.20
CA HIS A 91 10.33 20.85 3.47
C HIS A 91 10.26 21.75 4.77
N GLY A 92 10.38 23.09 4.82
CA GLY A 92 10.21 23.93 6.03
C GLY A 92 9.45 25.28 5.98
N PRO A 93 9.29 26.04 7.08
CA PRO A 93 9.18 27.51 7.09
C PRO A 93 10.44 28.27 6.71
N PHE A 94 10.47 28.72 5.47
CA PHE A 94 11.65 29.11 4.76
C PHE A 94 11.95 30.64 4.72
N PRO A 95 13.16 31.16 5.02
CA PRO A 95 13.55 32.54 4.71
C PRO A 95 13.40 32.97 3.25
N GLN A 96 13.55 34.26 2.97
CA GLN A 96 13.17 34.82 1.67
C GLN A 96 14.19 34.52 0.56
N GLU A 97 15.50 34.41 0.85
CA GLU A 97 16.57 34.31 -0.16
C GLU A 97 16.22 33.30 -1.25
N TYR A 98 15.84 32.13 -0.76
CA TYR A 98 15.29 30.91 -1.32
C TYR A 98 14.05 31.00 -2.21
N HIS A 99 13.55 32.21 -2.40
CA HIS A 99 12.34 32.53 -3.11
C HIS A 99 12.56 33.58 -4.20
N THR A 100 13.78 33.68 -4.75
CA THR A 100 14.23 34.77 -5.61
C THR A 100 15.03 34.40 -6.87
N ILE A 101 15.30 33.12 -7.18
CA ILE A 101 16.16 32.71 -8.31
C ILE A 101 15.31 32.03 -9.43
N VAL A 102 15.84 32.10 -10.67
CA VAL A 102 15.15 31.81 -11.96
C VAL A 102 15.62 30.52 -12.65
N PHE A 103 14.75 29.52 -12.78
CA PHE A 103 15.09 28.19 -13.29
C PHE A 103 14.52 27.96 -14.69
N PRO A 104 15.37 27.88 -15.73
CA PRO A 104 14.90 27.93 -17.11
C PRO A 104 14.27 26.62 -17.60
N ASN A 105 14.71 25.46 -17.10
CA ASN A 105 14.30 24.16 -17.65
C ASN A 105 13.10 23.52 -16.94
N LEU A 106 12.43 24.28 -16.09
CA LEU A 106 11.75 23.78 -14.91
C LEU A 106 10.27 23.45 -15.18
N HIS A 107 9.92 22.17 -15.37
CA HIS A 107 8.54 21.73 -15.72
C HIS A 107 7.93 20.65 -14.83
N ILE A 108 8.74 19.76 -14.33
CA ILE A 108 8.32 18.48 -13.81
C ILE A 108 7.94 18.66 -12.33
N LEU A 109 6.73 19.14 -11.91
CA LEU A 109 6.65 19.95 -10.66
C LEU A 109 5.53 19.85 -9.45
N GLY A 110 5.14 19.12 -8.33
CA GLY A 110 5.13 18.03 -7.24
C GLY A 110 5.69 18.19 -5.72
N LEU A 111 5.03 17.87 -4.52
CA LEU A 111 5.52 17.78 -3.04
C LEU A 111 4.60 17.64 -1.69
N TYR A 112 4.04 16.50 -1.18
CA TYR A 112 3.09 16.33 0.03
C TYR A 112 3.36 16.87 1.53
N LEU A 113 2.50 16.88 2.61
CA LEU A 113 2.75 17.58 3.97
C LEU A 113 1.92 17.40 5.32
N ASP A 114 2.55 17.59 6.49
CA ASP A 114 2.02 17.57 7.87
C ASP A 114 1.22 18.73 8.57
N THR A 115 0.45 18.26 9.55
CA THR A 115 -0.26 19.00 10.61
C THR A 115 0.29 18.74 12.03
N SER A 116 1.15 17.74 12.20
CA SER A 116 1.90 17.39 13.43
C SER A 116 2.79 18.49 14.03
N TYR A 117 3.00 19.57 13.27
CA TYR A 117 3.60 20.79 13.78
C TYR A 117 2.63 21.46 14.74
N HIS A 118 2.76 21.05 16.00
CA HIS A 118 2.22 21.69 17.17
C HIS A 118 3.39 21.97 18.12
N ALA A 119 3.47 23.21 18.60
CA ALA A 119 4.26 23.55 19.77
C ALA A 119 3.73 22.77 20.99
N PRO A 120 4.58 22.45 21.98
CA PRO A 120 4.26 21.47 23.01
C PRO A 120 3.09 21.92 23.88
N PHE A 121 2.17 21.00 24.14
CA PHE A 121 1.13 21.20 25.15
C PHE A 121 1.69 20.90 26.55
N ASP A 122 2.19 21.94 27.21
CA ASP A 122 1.94 22.07 28.64
C ASP A 122 0.43 22.38 28.77
N ASP A 123 -0.33 21.43 29.31
CA ASP A 123 -1.80 21.51 29.46
C ASP A 123 -2.28 22.75 30.24
N THR A 124 -1.36 23.49 30.89
CA THR A 124 -1.69 24.71 31.64
C THR A 124 -1.67 26.01 30.82
N GLN A 125 -1.15 26.04 29.58
CA GLN A 125 -0.95 27.29 28.80
C GLN A 125 -1.36 27.20 27.31
N THR A 126 -2.58 26.75 27.04
CA THR A 126 -3.06 26.36 25.69
C THR A 126 -3.31 27.46 24.65
N THR A 127 -3.13 28.76 24.95
CA THR A 127 -3.62 29.86 24.07
C THR A 127 -2.56 30.74 23.39
N PHE A 128 -1.30 30.75 23.84
CA PHE A 128 -0.31 31.73 23.33
C PHE A 128 0.57 31.21 22.18
N SER A 129 0.80 29.90 22.07
CA SER A 129 1.71 29.30 21.07
C SER A 129 1.11 29.26 19.66
N TYR A 130 -0.19 28.97 19.54
CA TYR A 130 -0.91 28.83 18.25
C TYR A 130 -0.80 30.06 17.33
N ALA A 131 -0.70 31.28 17.90
CA ALA A 131 -0.69 32.52 17.13
C ALA A 131 0.66 32.83 16.47
N LEU A 132 1.77 32.48 17.13
CA LEU A 132 3.12 32.71 16.59
C LEU A 132 3.38 31.77 15.41
N ASP A 133 2.97 30.51 15.57
CA ASP A 133 2.96 29.49 14.54
C ASP A 133 2.10 29.93 13.34
N ALA A 134 0.88 30.42 13.57
CA ALA A 134 0.02 30.96 12.51
C ALA A 134 0.62 32.16 11.75
N SER A 135 1.34 33.07 12.41
CA SER A 135 1.98 34.22 11.74
C SER A 135 3.17 33.79 10.89
N MET A 136 4.02 32.90 11.43
CA MET A 136 5.06 32.23 10.66
C MET A 136 4.44 31.52 9.46
N ARG A 137 3.29 30.86 9.66
CA ARG A 137 2.55 30.20 8.57
C ARG A 137 2.11 31.17 7.47
N ALA A 138 1.61 32.35 7.82
CA ALA A 138 1.15 33.34 6.84
C ALA A 138 2.27 34.08 6.07
N GLU A 139 3.38 34.44 6.73
CA GLU A 139 4.50 35.18 6.10
C GLU A 139 5.09 34.41 4.94
N GLN A 140 5.42 33.16 5.25
CA GLN A 140 5.79 32.11 4.35
C GLN A 140 5.05 32.17 3.00
N TYR A 141 3.71 32.19 3.01
CA TYR A 141 2.85 32.18 1.80
C TYR A 141 3.14 33.30 0.81
N ARG A 142 3.78 34.40 1.24
CA ARG A 142 4.22 35.49 0.34
C ARG A 142 5.56 35.24 -0.33
N HIS A 143 6.53 34.73 0.43
CA HIS A 143 7.82 34.36 -0.16
C HIS A 143 7.58 33.33 -1.25
N ARG A 144 6.73 32.37 -0.92
CA ARG A 144 6.15 31.38 -1.81
C ARG A 144 5.59 31.98 -3.10
N ALA A 145 4.66 32.93 -2.96
CA ALA A 145 4.14 33.69 -4.09
C ALA A 145 5.28 34.20 -4.99
N ALA A 146 6.33 34.81 -4.42
CA ALA A 146 7.42 35.48 -5.14
C ALA A 146 8.27 34.60 -6.07
N LEU A 147 8.03 33.30 -6.12
CA LEU A 147 9.04 32.33 -6.53
C LEU A 147 8.57 31.41 -7.66
N ILE A 148 7.35 30.90 -7.55
CA ILE A 148 6.45 30.65 -8.69
C ILE A 148 6.65 31.73 -9.77
N ARG A 149 6.69 32.99 -9.31
CA ARG A 149 6.84 34.23 -10.10
C ARG A 149 8.12 34.29 -10.96
N GLN A 150 9.17 33.57 -10.57
CA GLN A 150 10.49 33.62 -11.20
C GLN A 150 10.67 32.49 -12.23
N ASN A 151 9.69 31.60 -12.37
CA ASN A 151 9.94 30.21 -12.78
C ASN A 151 8.93 29.60 -13.79
N PRO A 152 8.43 30.32 -14.80
CA PRO A 152 7.17 30.04 -15.51
C PRO A 152 7.00 28.71 -16.29
N THR A 153 8.03 27.84 -16.40
CA THR A 153 8.04 26.65 -17.28
C THR A 153 7.31 25.39 -16.76
N ILE A 154 6.63 25.56 -15.64
CA ILE A 154 6.04 24.59 -14.69
C ILE A 154 4.92 23.68 -15.27
N LYS A 155 4.72 22.44 -14.76
CA LYS A 155 3.72 21.42 -15.23
C LYS A 155 2.84 20.72 -14.18
N ASP A 156 3.01 19.43 -13.88
CA ASP A 156 2.45 18.78 -12.65
C ASP A 156 2.71 19.67 -11.45
N LEU A 157 1.88 19.58 -10.42
CA LEU A 157 1.56 20.64 -9.49
C LEU A 157 0.82 20.15 -8.22
N ARG A 158 1.07 18.91 -7.75
CA ARG A 158 0.69 18.26 -6.46
C ARG A 158 0.44 19.21 -5.24
N ILE A 159 -0.35 18.88 -4.20
CA ILE A 159 -0.64 19.77 -3.05
C ILE A 159 -0.97 19.09 -1.68
N GLN A 160 -0.68 19.70 -0.51
CA GLN A 160 -1.14 19.28 0.82
C GLN A 160 -1.26 20.51 1.78
N LEU A 161 -2.49 20.90 2.22
CA LEU A 161 -2.93 22.16 2.95
C LEU A 161 -3.22 22.06 4.48
N CYS A 162 -2.89 23.05 5.33
CA CYS A 162 -3.05 23.05 6.83
C CYS A 162 -3.58 24.37 7.40
N GLU A 163 -3.81 24.42 8.71
CA GLU A 163 -4.22 25.65 9.39
C GLU A 163 -3.00 26.45 9.93
N PRO A 164 -2.97 27.79 9.77
CA PRO A 164 -3.74 28.57 8.80
C PRO A 164 -3.39 28.25 7.34
N GLN A 165 -4.46 28.37 6.54
CA GLN A 165 -4.53 28.18 5.09
C GLN A 165 -3.95 29.40 4.33
N PRO A 166 -3.88 29.39 2.97
CA PRO A 166 -2.90 30.24 2.31
C PRO A 166 -3.28 31.71 2.29
N THR A 167 -2.43 32.57 1.72
CA THR A 167 -2.85 33.92 1.31
C THR A 167 -3.45 33.89 -0.10
N ALA A 168 -4.14 34.97 -0.50
CA ALA A 168 -4.60 35.13 -1.88
C ALA A 168 -3.43 35.33 -2.86
N ASP A 169 -2.51 36.26 -2.55
CA ASP A 169 -1.28 36.57 -3.31
C ASP A 169 -0.46 35.32 -3.70
N PHE A 170 -0.39 34.37 -2.77
CA PHE A 170 0.21 33.06 -2.98
C PHE A 170 -0.36 32.35 -4.22
N TRP A 171 -1.65 31.99 -4.20
CA TRP A 171 -2.30 31.30 -5.31
C TRP A 171 -2.41 32.15 -6.57
N ASP A 172 -2.63 33.45 -6.39
CA ASP A 172 -2.68 34.40 -7.49
C ASP A 172 -1.38 34.38 -8.29
N THR A 173 -0.25 34.07 -7.65
CA THR A 173 1.01 33.97 -8.36
C THR A 173 1.17 32.68 -9.15
N ILE A 174 0.57 31.55 -8.71
CA ILE A 174 0.37 30.40 -9.62
C ILE A 174 -0.43 30.86 -10.83
N SER A 175 -1.58 31.52 -10.59
CA SER A 175 -2.52 31.90 -11.66
C SER A 175 -1.95 32.88 -12.69
N THR A 176 -0.97 33.71 -12.30
CA THR A 176 -0.42 34.79 -13.14
C THR A 176 0.92 34.46 -13.78
N THR A 177 1.66 33.46 -13.29
CA THR A 177 3.02 33.18 -13.81
C THR A 177 3.13 31.88 -14.61
N LEU A 178 2.35 30.85 -14.29
CA LEU A 178 2.64 29.52 -14.81
C LEU A 178 2.08 29.33 -16.21
N ALA A 179 2.97 29.34 -17.21
CA ALA A 179 2.55 29.55 -18.60
C ALA A 179 1.78 28.37 -19.20
N ASN A 180 2.19 27.12 -18.94
CA ASN A 180 1.59 25.92 -19.53
C ASN A 180 1.60 24.69 -18.61
N PRO A 181 1.01 24.75 -17.40
CA PRO A 181 1.12 23.61 -16.49
C PRO A 181 0.18 22.41 -16.76
N THR A 182 0.26 21.32 -15.98
CA THR A 182 -0.31 19.99 -16.34
C THR A 182 -1.07 19.23 -15.24
N ARG A 183 -0.62 19.08 -13.99
CA ARG A 183 -1.30 18.21 -12.97
C ARG A 183 -1.34 18.90 -11.60
N LEU A 184 -2.18 18.57 -10.60
CA LEU A 184 -2.38 19.41 -9.40
C LEU A 184 -3.08 18.67 -8.22
N VAL A 185 -2.37 18.14 -7.23
CA VAL A 185 -2.79 17.00 -6.35
C VAL A 185 -2.95 17.34 -4.85
N VAL A 186 -3.95 18.13 -4.46
CA VAL A 186 -4.17 18.67 -3.09
C VAL A 186 -4.42 17.58 -2.06
N MET A 187 -4.05 17.77 -0.79
CA MET A 187 -4.29 16.82 0.31
C MET A 187 -4.56 17.50 1.67
N GLY A 188 -5.47 16.95 2.47
CA GLY A 188 -5.79 17.42 3.82
C GLY A 188 -6.29 18.87 3.95
N LEU A 189 -6.77 19.49 2.87
CA LEU A 189 -7.32 20.86 2.81
C LEU A 189 -8.46 21.12 3.83
N ARG A 190 -8.35 22.15 4.68
CA ARG A 190 -9.29 22.44 5.78
C ARG A 190 -9.63 23.92 5.93
N ARG A 191 -10.92 24.28 5.99
CA ARG A 191 -11.41 25.60 6.45
C ARG A 191 -10.85 26.80 5.69
N THR A 192 -10.59 26.64 4.39
CA THR A 192 -10.20 27.76 3.52
C THR A 192 -11.44 28.51 3.07
N GLU A 193 -11.41 29.84 3.18
CA GLU A 193 -12.53 30.73 2.89
C GLU A 193 -12.07 31.99 2.14
N GLY A 194 -13.03 32.81 1.69
CA GLY A 194 -12.79 34.18 1.23
C GLY A 194 -11.81 34.33 0.06
N GLU A 195 -11.04 35.41 0.08
CA GLU A 195 -10.13 35.80 -1.01
C GLU A 195 -9.02 34.75 -1.28
N THR A 196 -8.58 34.03 -0.25
CA THR A 196 -7.65 32.90 -0.40
C THR A 196 -8.27 31.78 -1.22
N LEU A 197 -9.50 31.38 -0.90
CA LEU A 197 -10.17 30.30 -1.63
C LEU A 197 -10.57 30.76 -3.04
N ASP A 198 -10.91 32.03 -3.24
CA ASP A 198 -11.06 32.61 -4.58
C ASP A 198 -9.75 32.50 -5.40
N ALA A 199 -8.61 32.85 -4.81
CA ALA A 199 -7.31 32.76 -5.45
C ALA A 199 -6.87 31.30 -5.71
N PHE A 200 -7.15 30.36 -4.81
CA PHE A 200 -6.95 28.91 -5.03
C PHE A 200 -7.57 28.45 -6.34
N TRP A 201 -8.81 28.85 -6.58
CA TRP A 201 -9.50 28.51 -7.80
C TRP A 201 -8.94 29.25 -9.03
N ARG A 202 -8.42 30.49 -8.88
CA ARG A 202 -7.64 31.16 -9.93
C ARG A 202 -6.38 30.38 -10.31
N ALA A 203 -5.68 29.79 -9.33
CA ALA A 203 -4.58 28.88 -9.60
C ALA A 203 -5.07 27.64 -10.36
N CYS A 204 -6.05 26.91 -9.81
CA CYS A 204 -6.55 25.64 -10.35
C CYS A 204 -6.99 25.68 -11.84
N ASN A 205 -7.31 26.86 -12.37
CA ASN A 205 -7.59 27.12 -13.80
C ASN A 205 -6.53 26.55 -14.76
N LEU A 206 -5.25 26.73 -14.43
CA LEU A 206 -4.18 26.52 -15.40
C LEU A 206 -3.87 25.04 -15.68
N PHE A 207 -4.44 24.09 -14.94
CA PHE A 207 -4.00 22.70 -14.88
C PHE A 207 -4.73 21.79 -15.86
N GLU A 208 -4.12 20.66 -16.22
CA GLU A 208 -4.71 19.61 -17.07
C GLU A 208 -5.18 18.40 -16.26
N GLU A 209 -4.74 18.25 -15.01
CA GLU A 209 -5.15 17.21 -14.07
C GLU A 209 -5.19 17.79 -12.66
N ILE A 210 -6.17 17.41 -11.86
CA ILE A 210 -6.25 17.73 -10.44
C ILE A 210 -6.49 16.44 -9.66
N HIS A 211 -5.92 16.36 -8.47
CA HIS A 211 -6.42 15.52 -7.40
C HIS A 211 -6.62 16.43 -6.17
N CYS A 212 -7.51 16.08 -5.24
CA CYS A 212 -7.78 16.89 -4.07
C CYS A 212 -8.38 16.02 -2.96
N SER A 213 -7.60 15.67 -1.95
CA SER A 213 -8.11 15.21 -0.66
C SER A 213 -8.40 16.43 0.20
N ALA A 214 -9.66 16.64 0.56
CA ALA A 214 -10.08 17.80 1.34
C ALA A 214 -11.03 17.39 2.46
N ASP A 215 -10.71 17.85 3.67
CA ASP A 215 -11.55 17.70 4.84
C ASP A 215 -12.57 18.85 4.90
N SER A 216 -12.21 20.07 4.46
CA SER A 216 -13.11 21.23 4.42
C SER A 216 -12.73 22.32 3.41
N MET A 217 -13.69 22.75 2.57
CA MET A 217 -13.71 24.06 1.89
C MET A 217 -15.17 24.55 1.79
N ASP A 218 -15.37 25.87 1.85
CA ASP A 218 -16.68 26.47 1.62
C ASP A 218 -16.96 26.87 0.15
N SER A 219 -18.08 27.53 -0.13
CA SER A 219 -18.35 28.12 -1.46
C SER A 219 -17.91 29.58 -1.51
N THR A 220 -17.07 29.94 -2.49
CA THR A 220 -16.79 31.37 -2.78
C THR A 220 -17.42 31.83 -4.08
N ARG A 221 -17.49 33.15 -4.27
CA ARG A 221 -18.22 33.76 -5.40
C ARG A 221 -17.45 33.69 -6.72
N ILE A 222 -16.10 33.66 -6.71
CA ILE A 222 -15.34 33.68 -7.96
C ILE A 222 -15.48 32.39 -8.79
N LEU A 223 -15.93 31.29 -8.17
CA LEU A 223 -16.24 30.04 -8.89
C LEU A 223 -17.28 30.22 -10.01
N SER A 224 -18.10 31.28 -9.93
CA SER A 224 -19.04 31.66 -10.99
C SER A 224 -18.43 32.54 -12.11
N GLN A 225 -17.16 32.94 -11.97
CA GLN A 225 -16.47 33.94 -12.79
C GLN A 225 -15.21 33.42 -13.48
N LEU A 226 -14.71 32.25 -13.06
CA LEU A 226 -13.53 31.60 -13.64
C LEU A 226 -13.95 30.48 -14.60
N SER A 227 -13.23 30.34 -15.71
CA SER A 227 -13.30 29.17 -16.61
C SER A 227 -12.00 28.38 -16.51
N PHE A 228 -12.06 27.05 -16.65
CA PHE A 228 -10.95 26.11 -16.44
C PHE A 228 -10.72 25.29 -17.72
N PRO A 229 -10.47 25.94 -18.88
CA PRO A 229 -10.52 25.27 -20.19
C PRO A 229 -9.42 24.24 -20.41
N ARG A 230 -8.34 24.27 -19.60
CA ARG A 230 -7.25 23.30 -19.69
C ARG A 230 -7.49 22.03 -18.89
N LEU A 231 -8.41 22.02 -17.93
CA LEU A 231 -8.53 20.93 -16.95
C LEU A 231 -9.16 19.69 -17.56
N LEU A 232 -8.32 18.69 -17.87
CA LEU A 232 -8.69 17.41 -18.49
C LEU A 232 -8.97 16.33 -17.45
N ARG A 233 -8.52 16.42 -16.20
CA ARG A 233 -8.69 15.34 -15.22
C ARG A 233 -8.91 15.88 -13.82
N VAL A 234 -9.75 15.24 -13.01
CA VAL A 234 -9.97 15.57 -11.59
C VAL A 234 -10.11 14.28 -10.75
N SER A 235 -9.66 14.31 -9.50
CA SER A 235 -9.83 13.24 -8.51
C SER A 235 -10.07 13.82 -7.12
N LEU A 236 -11.33 13.91 -6.67
CA LEU A 236 -11.72 14.47 -5.38
C LEU A 236 -11.95 13.36 -4.34
N ARG A 237 -11.33 13.48 -3.17
CA ARG A 237 -11.51 12.56 -2.04
C ARG A 237 -11.88 13.34 -0.78
N SER A 238 -12.88 12.87 -0.05
CA SER A 238 -13.08 13.27 1.35
C SER A 238 -12.80 12.09 2.27
N SER A 239 -12.25 12.40 3.45
CA SER A 239 -11.62 11.46 4.38
C SER A 239 -12.35 11.34 5.73
N VAL A 240 -13.34 12.20 5.99
CA VAL A 240 -13.84 12.46 7.34
C VAL A 240 -15.30 12.03 7.51
N LYS A 241 -15.54 11.14 8.46
CA LYS A 241 -16.89 10.70 8.88
C LYS A 241 -17.68 11.75 9.69
N PHE A 242 -17.20 13.00 9.78
CA PHE A 242 -17.73 14.04 10.66
C PHE A 242 -18.23 15.26 9.87
N GLN A 243 -19.24 15.94 10.42
CA GLN A 243 -20.21 16.75 9.67
C GLN A 243 -19.76 18.12 9.13
N MET A 244 -18.57 18.60 9.46
CA MET A 244 -18.16 19.99 9.20
C MET A 244 -17.00 20.01 8.21
N GLY A 245 -17.32 20.23 6.94
CA GLY A 245 -16.38 19.95 5.87
C GLY A 245 -16.60 20.76 4.60
N PHE A 246 -17.13 20.09 3.57
CA PHE A 246 -17.11 20.58 2.20
C PHE A 246 -18.51 20.52 1.59
N CYS A 247 -19.09 21.68 1.28
CA CYS A 247 -20.37 21.71 0.58
C CYS A 247 -20.18 21.22 -0.86
N THR A 248 -20.72 20.03 -1.16
CA THR A 248 -20.55 19.37 -2.48
C THR A 248 -21.07 20.22 -3.64
N ARG A 249 -22.06 21.10 -3.38
CA ARG A 249 -22.57 22.10 -4.34
C ARG A 249 -21.46 23.06 -4.81
N SER A 250 -20.50 23.40 -3.95
CA SER A 250 -19.34 24.24 -4.29
C SER A 250 -18.39 23.53 -5.26
N GLN A 251 -18.06 22.27 -4.96
CA GLN A 251 -17.21 21.41 -5.80
C GLN A 251 -17.77 21.31 -7.22
N LEU A 252 -19.09 21.12 -7.33
CA LEU A 252 -19.77 21.12 -8.62
C LEU A 252 -19.79 22.50 -9.30
N ALA A 253 -20.11 23.57 -8.58
CA ALA A 253 -20.17 24.92 -9.16
C ALA A 253 -18.82 25.33 -9.76
N TRP A 254 -17.72 24.87 -9.16
CA TRP A 254 -16.39 24.89 -9.73
C TRP A 254 -16.24 23.97 -10.94
N LEU A 255 -16.50 22.65 -10.79
CA LEU A 255 -16.32 21.67 -11.87
C LEU A 255 -17.07 22.06 -13.15
N ARG A 256 -18.24 22.71 -13.04
CA ARG A 256 -19.02 23.27 -14.17
C ARG A 256 -18.25 24.21 -15.10
N GLN A 257 -17.07 24.66 -14.70
CA GLN A 257 -16.26 25.58 -15.48
C GLN A 257 -15.15 24.87 -16.28
N CYS A 258 -15.01 23.54 -16.12
CA CYS A 258 -13.89 22.74 -16.58
C CYS A 258 -14.17 22.03 -17.92
N SER A 259 -14.50 22.76 -18.99
CA SER A 259 -14.99 22.14 -20.24
C SER A 259 -13.99 21.25 -21.01
N GLY A 260 -12.72 21.22 -20.60
CA GLY A 260 -11.73 20.25 -21.08
C GLY A 260 -11.86 18.84 -20.49
N LEU A 261 -12.65 18.65 -19.43
CA LEU A 261 -12.57 17.48 -18.55
C LEU A 261 -12.82 16.14 -19.27
N THR A 262 -11.81 15.28 -19.28
CA THR A 262 -11.81 13.89 -19.75
C THR A 262 -11.99 12.88 -18.60
N ARG A 263 -11.34 13.08 -17.44
CA ARG A 263 -11.49 12.23 -16.24
C ARG A 263 -12.10 12.97 -15.05
N LEU A 264 -13.02 12.36 -14.33
CA LEU A 264 -13.49 12.82 -13.02
C LEU A 264 -13.67 11.64 -12.07
N HIS A 265 -12.88 11.59 -11.00
CA HIS A 265 -13.09 10.72 -9.85
C HIS A 265 -13.58 11.55 -8.66
N TRP A 266 -14.58 11.09 -7.92
CA TRP A 266 -15.16 11.82 -6.80
C TRP A 266 -15.72 10.86 -5.73
N THR A 267 -15.03 10.76 -4.60
CA THR A 267 -15.40 9.95 -3.42
C THR A 267 -15.67 10.87 -2.22
N PHE A 268 -16.82 10.71 -1.56
CA PHE A 268 -17.24 11.56 -0.43
C PHE A 268 -17.95 10.72 0.65
N ASP A 269 -17.85 11.11 1.92
CA ASP A 269 -18.45 10.33 3.02
C ASP A 269 -19.83 10.85 3.41
N SER A 270 -20.89 10.16 2.95
CA SER A 270 -22.29 10.21 3.44
C SER A 270 -23.08 11.53 3.36
N PHE A 271 -22.43 12.70 3.25
CA PHE A 271 -23.10 14.00 3.13
C PHE A 271 -23.45 14.30 1.66
N GLY A 272 -24.71 14.66 1.42
CA GLY A 272 -25.37 14.52 0.11
C GLY A 272 -24.65 15.17 -1.08
N PHE A 273 -24.54 14.41 -2.17
CA PHE A 273 -24.03 14.87 -3.46
C PHE A 273 -25.04 15.83 -4.12
N PRO A 274 -24.60 16.82 -4.92
CA PRO A 274 -25.45 17.93 -5.37
C PRO A 274 -26.20 17.56 -6.66
N LEU A 275 -26.77 16.36 -6.68
CA LEU A 275 -26.97 15.56 -7.89
C LEU A 275 -27.79 16.25 -8.98
N ASN A 276 -28.89 16.91 -8.62
CA ASN A 276 -29.75 17.60 -9.61
C ASN A 276 -29.08 18.83 -10.22
N LYS A 277 -28.01 19.34 -9.60
CA LYS A 277 -27.13 20.34 -10.21
C LYS A 277 -26.02 19.69 -11.04
N PHE A 278 -25.59 18.46 -10.74
CA PHE A 278 -24.64 17.71 -11.58
C PHE A 278 -25.33 17.27 -12.88
N ALA A 279 -26.61 16.88 -12.80
CA ALA A 279 -27.49 16.66 -13.94
C ALA A 279 -27.60 17.87 -14.87
N GLU A 280 -27.97 19.03 -14.33
CA GLU A 280 -28.09 20.28 -15.09
C GLU A 280 -26.74 20.72 -15.71
N ALA A 281 -25.59 20.39 -15.10
CA ALA A 281 -24.28 20.61 -15.71
C ALA A 281 -24.09 19.77 -16.98
N LEU A 282 -24.36 18.47 -16.87
CA LEU A 282 -24.29 17.54 -18.00
C LEU A 282 -25.30 17.93 -19.10
N GLU A 283 -26.51 18.37 -18.74
CA GLU A 283 -27.54 18.84 -19.68
C GLU A 283 -27.07 20.02 -20.51
N GLN A 284 -26.37 20.96 -19.87
CA GLN A 284 -25.74 22.11 -20.50
C GLN A 284 -24.51 21.74 -21.37
N GLY A 285 -24.21 20.44 -21.53
CA GLY A 285 -23.09 19.93 -22.33
C GLY A 285 -21.72 20.26 -21.74
N THR A 286 -21.65 20.47 -20.43
CA THR A 286 -20.53 21.17 -19.77
C THR A 286 -19.18 20.46 -19.87
N TRP A 287 -19.16 19.12 -19.88
CA TRP A 287 -17.94 18.31 -20.01
C TRP A 287 -18.01 17.44 -21.29
N PRO A 288 -17.93 18.02 -22.50
CA PRO A 288 -18.17 17.30 -23.74
C PRO A 288 -17.10 16.23 -24.05
N ASN A 289 -15.93 16.31 -23.40
CA ASN A 289 -14.79 15.42 -23.61
C ASN A 289 -14.65 14.32 -22.53
N LEU A 290 -15.59 14.23 -21.58
CA LEU A 290 -15.48 13.28 -20.46
C LEU A 290 -15.54 11.84 -20.98
N ASP A 291 -14.45 11.08 -20.77
CA ASP A 291 -14.32 9.66 -21.14
C ASP A 291 -14.12 8.71 -19.95
N ASP A 292 -13.89 9.23 -18.74
CA ASP A 292 -13.67 8.44 -17.52
C ASP A 292 -14.33 9.10 -16.29
N LEU A 293 -15.39 8.50 -15.74
CA LEU A 293 -16.14 9.06 -14.60
C LEU A 293 -16.32 8.02 -13.49
N SER A 294 -15.85 8.34 -12.28
CA SER A 294 -16.02 7.52 -11.08
C SER A 294 -16.68 8.33 -9.96
N LEU A 295 -17.88 7.93 -9.54
CA LEU A 295 -18.63 8.56 -8.45
C LEU A 295 -18.93 7.52 -7.35
N GLU A 296 -18.39 7.72 -6.15
CA GLU A 296 -18.44 6.73 -5.08
C GLU A 296 -19.16 7.22 -3.81
N LYS A 297 -19.96 6.34 -3.20
CA LYS A 297 -20.74 6.51 -1.95
C LYS A 297 -21.97 7.44 -2.04
N LEU A 298 -22.57 7.53 -3.23
CA LEU A 298 -23.80 8.32 -3.49
C LEU A 298 -25.01 7.86 -2.65
N SER A 299 -25.74 8.83 -2.08
CA SER A 299 -26.91 8.61 -1.20
C SER A 299 -28.24 9.21 -1.69
N ASN A 300 -28.23 9.89 -2.84
CA ASN A 300 -29.39 10.51 -3.51
C ASN A 300 -30.29 9.47 -4.20
N GLY A 301 -31.55 9.80 -4.52
CA GLY A 301 -32.51 8.85 -5.11
C GLY A 301 -32.26 8.48 -6.58
N ASP A 302 -32.90 7.40 -7.03
CA ASP A 302 -32.82 6.90 -8.42
C ASP A 302 -33.28 7.97 -9.45
N ASP A 303 -34.36 8.70 -9.17
CA ASP A 303 -34.88 9.79 -10.00
C ASP A 303 -33.81 10.88 -10.25
N ASP A 304 -33.08 11.28 -9.20
CA ASP A 304 -31.99 12.26 -9.28
C ASP A 304 -30.80 11.70 -10.12
N LEU A 305 -30.46 10.43 -9.92
CA LEU A 305 -29.38 9.72 -10.60
C LEU A 305 -29.71 9.46 -12.09
N ALA A 306 -30.99 9.28 -12.41
CA ALA A 306 -31.52 9.19 -13.76
C ALA A 306 -31.46 10.53 -14.48
N ALA A 307 -31.97 11.60 -13.85
CA ALA A 307 -31.83 12.96 -14.35
C ALA A 307 -30.36 13.29 -14.63
N MET A 308 -29.43 12.87 -13.76
CA MET A 308 -27.99 12.99 -14.04
C MET A 308 -27.55 12.21 -15.27
N SER A 309 -27.90 10.93 -15.32
CA SER A 309 -27.41 10.02 -16.35
C SER A 309 -27.91 10.38 -17.76
N ALA A 310 -29.06 11.06 -17.88
CA ALA A 310 -29.70 11.45 -19.15
C ALA A 310 -28.81 12.28 -20.06
N HIS A 311 -27.88 13.00 -19.45
CA HIS A 311 -27.06 13.98 -20.13
C HIS A 311 -25.58 13.61 -20.16
N LEU A 312 -25.19 12.45 -19.63
CA LEU A 312 -23.78 12.01 -19.66
C LEU A 312 -23.25 11.96 -21.11
N PRO A 313 -22.01 12.42 -21.35
CA PRO A 313 -21.32 12.29 -22.63
C PRO A 313 -20.88 10.83 -22.86
N PRO A 314 -20.35 10.47 -24.05
CA PRO A 314 -20.01 9.09 -24.39
C PRO A 314 -18.75 8.59 -23.67
N LEU A 315 -18.92 8.11 -22.43
CA LEU A 315 -17.85 7.58 -21.59
C LEU A 315 -17.23 6.30 -22.16
N ARG A 316 -15.94 6.08 -21.86
CA ARG A 316 -15.21 4.81 -22.00
C ARG A 316 -15.07 4.07 -20.66
N SER A 317 -14.99 4.79 -19.55
CA SER A 317 -14.88 4.26 -18.20
C SER A 317 -15.93 4.90 -17.32
N PHE A 318 -16.69 4.07 -16.59
CA PHE A 318 -17.72 4.53 -15.67
C PHE A 318 -17.76 3.64 -14.42
N ARG A 319 -17.51 4.24 -13.25
CA ARG A 319 -17.80 3.66 -11.95
C ARG A 319 -18.91 4.46 -11.28
N LEU A 320 -19.89 3.75 -10.72
CA LEU A 320 -20.94 4.34 -9.91
C LEU A 320 -21.17 3.43 -8.70
N ARG A 321 -21.04 3.95 -7.48
CA ARG A 321 -21.31 3.20 -6.24
C ARG A 321 -22.33 3.95 -5.38
N SER A 322 -23.58 3.49 -5.36
CA SER A 322 -24.72 4.15 -4.70
C SER A 322 -25.71 3.18 -4.04
N LYS A 323 -26.08 3.47 -2.79
CA LYS A 323 -27.12 2.73 -2.05
C LYS A 323 -28.56 2.99 -2.52
N ARG A 324 -28.72 3.62 -3.69
CA ARG A 324 -29.98 4.18 -4.20
C ARG A 324 -30.10 4.18 -5.73
N PHE A 325 -29.09 3.67 -6.44
CA PHE A 325 -29.17 3.37 -7.87
C PHE A 325 -30.38 2.49 -8.15
N GLY A 326 -31.09 2.72 -9.26
CA GLY A 326 -32.22 1.89 -9.68
C GLY A 326 -32.52 1.92 -11.18
N LEU A 327 -33.77 1.65 -11.52
CA LEU A 327 -34.24 1.38 -12.88
C LEU A 327 -34.29 2.64 -13.76
N LEU A 328 -34.58 3.80 -13.19
CA LEU A 328 -34.58 5.06 -13.94
C LEU A 328 -33.14 5.43 -14.32
N THR A 329 -32.19 5.33 -13.38
CA THR A 329 -30.76 5.52 -13.66
C THR A 329 -30.30 4.55 -14.73
N PHE A 330 -30.62 3.27 -14.56
CA PHE A 330 -30.18 2.24 -15.47
C PHE A 330 -30.66 2.44 -16.91
N ASN A 331 -31.97 2.57 -17.14
CA ASN A 331 -32.53 2.74 -18.48
C ASN A 331 -31.97 3.99 -19.19
N THR A 332 -31.55 4.97 -18.39
CA THR A 332 -30.96 6.20 -18.87
C THR A 332 -29.48 6.04 -19.23
N LEU A 333 -28.69 5.34 -18.41
CA LEU A 333 -27.31 4.95 -18.75
C LEU A 333 -27.27 4.08 -20.02
N ARG A 334 -28.21 3.14 -20.15
CA ARG A 334 -28.42 2.29 -21.33
C ARG A 334 -28.55 3.12 -22.61
N ALA A 335 -29.45 4.09 -22.60
CA ALA A 335 -29.71 4.97 -23.75
C ALA A 335 -28.54 5.94 -24.10
N ARG A 336 -27.51 6.03 -23.25
CA ARG A 336 -26.44 7.04 -23.36
C ARG A 336 -25.03 6.48 -23.54
N LEU A 337 -24.64 5.48 -22.75
CA LEU A 337 -23.25 5.04 -22.61
C LEU A 337 -22.90 3.72 -23.31
N PHE A 338 -23.88 2.85 -23.53
CA PHE A 338 -23.61 1.45 -23.89
C PHE A 338 -22.83 1.30 -25.20
N ASN A 339 -23.08 2.20 -26.16
CA ASN A 339 -22.39 2.22 -27.44
C ASN A 339 -20.92 2.69 -27.38
N THR A 340 -20.40 3.16 -26.23
CA THR A 340 -19.01 3.64 -26.08
C THR A 340 -18.24 3.05 -24.89
N ILE A 341 -18.94 2.54 -23.90
CA ILE A 341 -18.33 2.10 -22.63
C ILE A 341 -17.44 0.85 -22.81
N ARG A 342 -16.27 0.88 -22.17
CA ARG A 342 -15.26 -0.20 -22.15
C ARG A 342 -15.03 -0.77 -20.75
N VAL A 343 -15.08 0.07 -19.72
CA VAL A 343 -15.00 -0.33 -18.31
C VAL A 343 -16.27 0.15 -17.63
N LEU A 344 -17.07 -0.78 -17.13
CA LEU A 344 -18.26 -0.48 -16.33
C LEU A 344 -18.13 -1.16 -14.96
N ASP A 345 -18.28 -0.38 -13.89
CA ASP A 345 -18.22 -0.84 -12.52
C ASP A 345 -19.44 -0.32 -11.75
N LEU A 346 -20.38 -1.24 -11.51
CA LEU A 346 -21.63 -1.03 -10.79
C LEU A 346 -21.69 -1.92 -9.54
N THR A 347 -20.54 -2.28 -8.97
CA THR A 347 -20.44 -2.96 -7.66
C THR A 347 -20.99 -2.09 -6.53
N GLY A 348 -21.54 -2.70 -5.47
CA GLY A 348 -22.07 -1.97 -4.32
C GLY A 348 -23.27 -1.05 -4.61
N ASN A 349 -24.15 -1.44 -5.55
CA ASN A 349 -25.40 -0.73 -5.85
C ASN A 349 -26.62 -1.57 -5.44
N ASP A 350 -27.22 -1.23 -4.29
CA ASP A 350 -28.26 -2.02 -3.61
C ASP A 350 -29.54 -2.31 -4.44
N HIS A 351 -29.79 -1.61 -5.56
CA HIS A 351 -30.88 -1.92 -6.51
C HIS A 351 -30.46 -1.95 -7.99
N PHE A 352 -29.17 -2.17 -8.29
CA PHE A 352 -28.79 -2.69 -9.61
C PHE A 352 -29.29 -4.13 -9.70
N THR A 353 -30.05 -4.49 -10.74
CA THR A 353 -30.74 -5.79 -10.84
C THR A 353 -30.23 -6.63 -12.00
N SER A 354 -30.60 -7.90 -12.02
CA SER A 354 -30.33 -8.82 -13.13
C SER A 354 -30.65 -8.23 -14.50
N ARG A 355 -31.91 -7.83 -14.73
CA ARG A 355 -32.38 -7.31 -16.01
C ARG A 355 -31.48 -6.19 -16.51
N MET A 356 -31.00 -5.36 -15.59
CA MET A 356 -30.07 -4.27 -15.85
C MET A 356 -28.66 -4.79 -16.23
N ALA A 357 -28.08 -5.70 -15.46
CA ALA A 357 -26.79 -6.32 -15.77
C ALA A 357 -26.81 -7.15 -17.08
N LEU A 358 -27.95 -7.75 -17.43
CA LEU A 358 -28.14 -8.39 -18.72
C LEU A 358 -28.27 -7.39 -19.86
N ASP A 359 -29.06 -6.32 -19.67
CA ASP A 359 -29.19 -5.27 -20.68
C ASP A 359 -27.83 -4.58 -20.96
N VAL A 360 -26.90 -4.50 -19.99
CA VAL A 360 -25.48 -4.16 -20.22
C VAL A 360 -24.84 -5.14 -21.22
N LEU A 361 -24.84 -6.44 -20.91
CA LEU A 361 -24.15 -7.45 -21.74
C LEU A 361 -24.77 -7.61 -23.13
N GLN A 362 -26.08 -7.34 -23.25
CA GLN A 362 -26.89 -7.37 -24.48
C GLN A 362 -26.70 -6.15 -25.39
N GLU A 363 -26.19 -5.02 -24.90
CA GLU A 363 -26.11 -3.77 -25.70
C GLU A 363 -24.72 -3.08 -25.67
N CYS A 364 -23.83 -3.37 -24.71
CA CYS A 364 -22.49 -2.76 -24.63
C CYS A 364 -21.46 -3.39 -25.58
N VAL A 365 -21.55 -3.07 -26.88
CA VAL A 365 -20.68 -3.60 -27.96
C VAL A 365 -19.18 -3.39 -27.80
N HIS A 366 -18.74 -2.55 -26.86
CA HIS A 366 -17.33 -2.18 -26.65
C HIS A 366 -16.78 -2.55 -25.26
N LEU A 367 -17.55 -3.24 -24.42
CA LEU A 367 -17.19 -3.57 -23.05
C LEU A 367 -15.99 -4.53 -23.01
N GLU A 368 -14.90 -4.11 -22.34
CA GLU A 368 -13.69 -4.90 -22.08
C GLU A 368 -13.64 -5.42 -20.63
N ARG A 369 -14.26 -4.70 -19.69
CA ARG A 369 -14.36 -5.06 -18.27
C ARG A 369 -15.74 -4.73 -17.71
N PHE A 370 -16.36 -5.68 -17.02
CA PHE A 370 -17.61 -5.47 -16.30
C PHE A 370 -17.50 -5.98 -14.87
N HIS A 371 -17.82 -5.11 -13.91
CA HIS A 371 -18.01 -5.48 -12.51
C HIS A 371 -19.45 -5.11 -12.14
N GLY A 372 -20.26 -6.10 -11.80
CA GLY A 372 -21.70 -5.99 -11.56
C GLY A 372 -22.13 -6.67 -10.26
N VAL A 373 -23.43 -6.95 -10.16
CA VAL A 373 -24.04 -7.65 -9.01
C VAL A 373 -24.68 -8.96 -9.50
N THR A 374 -25.90 -9.29 -9.08
CA THR A 374 -26.59 -10.53 -9.44
C THR A 374 -27.35 -10.46 -10.76
N ILE A 375 -27.05 -11.39 -11.67
CA ILE A 375 -27.79 -11.75 -12.89
C ILE A 375 -28.69 -12.97 -12.61
N ILE A 376 -29.90 -12.99 -13.14
CA ILE A 376 -30.90 -14.05 -13.08
C ILE A 376 -31.00 -14.67 -14.47
N ALA A 377 -30.70 -15.96 -14.58
CA ALA A 377 -30.61 -16.68 -15.83
C ALA A 377 -31.95 -16.79 -16.58
N GLU A 378 -33.09 -16.75 -15.86
CA GLU A 378 -34.44 -16.74 -16.44
C GLU A 378 -34.73 -15.51 -17.32
N GLU A 379 -33.95 -14.44 -17.17
CA GLU A 379 -34.10 -13.20 -17.94
C GLU A 379 -33.19 -13.18 -19.21
N ILE A 380 -32.43 -14.24 -19.45
CA ILE A 380 -31.49 -14.38 -20.58
C ILE A 380 -32.19 -14.93 -21.82
N ASP A 381 -32.56 -14.02 -22.72
CA ASP A 381 -33.08 -14.35 -24.05
C ASP A 381 -31.97 -14.24 -25.11
N ASN A 382 -31.29 -15.34 -25.40
CA ASN A 382 -30.22 -15.37 -26.42
C ASN A 382 -30.72 -15.30 -27.86
N GLU A 383 -31.98 -15.66 -28.13
CA GLU A 383 -32.52 -15.70 -29.49
C GLU A 383 -32.92 -14.30 -29.96
N GLN A 384 -33.57 -13.52 -29.08
CA GLN A 384 -34.03 -12.17 -29.37
C GLN A 384 -33.02 -11.10 -28.94
N ARG A 385 -32.20 -11.37 -27.92
CA ARG A 385 -31.22 -10.43 -27.34
C ARG A 385 -29.89 -11.12 -26.96
N PRO A 386 -29.13 -11.64 -27.93
CA PRO A 386 -27.81 -12.21 -27.66
C PRO A 386 -26.85 -11.16 -27.05
N TRP A 387 -25.94 -11.57 -26.17
CA TRP A 387 -24.87 -10.69 -25.67
C TRP A 387 -23.98 -10.17 -26.83
N VAL A 388 -23.61 -8.89 -26.79
CA VAL A 388 -22.86 -8.22 -27.88
C VAL A 388 -21.47 -7.72 -27.46
N CYS A 389 -21.14 -7.80 -26.17
CA CYS A 389 -19.84 -7.45 -25.58
C CYS A 389 -18.73 -8.47 -25.90
N LEU A 390 -18.56 -8.85 -27.18
CA LEU A 390 -17.63 -9.91 -27.61
C LEU A 390 -16.15 -9.62 -27.32
N GLY A 391 -15.82 -8.36 -26.98
CA GLY A 391 -14.50 -7.92 -26.54
C GLY A 391 -14.24 -8.02 -25.03
N LEU A 392 -15.19 -8.53 -24.24
CA LEU A 392 -15.08 -8.62 -22.77
C LEU A 392 -13.95 -9.57 -22.37
N LYS A 393 -13.02 -9.06 -21.53
CA LYS A 393 -11.87 -9.80 -21.00
C LYS A 393 -12.06 -10.20 -19.55
N GLN A 394 -12.77 -9.38 -18.78
CA GLN A 394 -13.00 -9.61 -17.36
C GLN A 394 -14.48 -9.38 -17.03
N LEU A 395 -15.09 -10.39 -16.41
CA LEU A 395 -16.47 -10.38 -15.94
C LEU A 395 -16.49 -10.75 -14.46
N THR A 396 -16.88 -9.81 -13.60
CA THR A 396 -17.12 -10.03 -12.17
C THR A 396 -18.60 -9.79 -11.90
N THR A 397 -19.39 -10.84 -11.74
CA THR A 397 -20.85 -10.74 -11.54
C THR A 397 -21.38 -12.06 -10.99
N ILE A 398 -22.26 -12.03 -9.98
CA ILE A 398 -22.94 -13.24 -9.52
C ILE A 398 -23.97 -13.63 -10.59
N ILE A 399 -24.08 -14.91 -10.96
CA ILE A 399 -25.21 -15.40 -11.78
C ILE A 399 -26.00 -16.40 -10.93
N VAL A 400 -27.32 -16.30 -10.96
CA VAL A 400 -28.28 -17.21 -10.31
C VAL A 400 -29.29 -17.77 -11.31
N SER A 401 -29.88 -18.93 -10.99
CA SER A 401 -30.94 -19.58 -11.77
C SER A 401 -31.89 -20.38 -10.87
N GLY A 402 -33.10 -20.62 -11.35
CA GLY A 402 -34.08 -21.55 -10.81
C GLY A 402 -34.48 -22.69 -11.76
N THR A 403 -33.93 -22.79 -12.98
CA THR A 403 -34.19 -23.92 -13.90
C THR A 403 -32.98 -24.29 -14.77
N ASP A 404 -32.96 -25.52 -15.26
CA ASP A 404 -31.95 -26.03 -16.18
C ASP A 404 -32.00 -25.33 -17.56
N ALA A 405 -33.16 -24.84 -17.97
CA ALA A 405 -33.35 -24.22 -19.29
C ALA A 405 -32.76 -22.81 -19.34
N SER A 406 -33.00 -22.03 -18.29
CA SER A 406 -32.39 -20.73 -18.04
C SER A 406 -30.88 -20.85 -17.76
N SER A 407 -30.45 -21.84 -16.99
CA SER A 407 -29.02 -22.15 -16.84
C SER A 407 -28.36 -22.40 -18.20
N ARG A 408 -28.98 -23.23 -19.06
CA ARG A 408 -28.50 -23.50 -20.43
C ARG A 408 -28.43 -22.21 -21.27
N ALA A 409 -29.37 -21.27 -21.09
CA ALA A 409 -29.30 -19.95 -21.70
C ALA A 409 -28.11 -19.11 -21.15
N ALA A 410 -27.83 -19.11 -19.85
CA ALA A 410 -26.69 -18.40 -19.29
C ALA A 410 -25.34 -18.88 -19.87
N PHE A 411 -25.14 -20.20 -19.96
CA PHE A 411 -23.93 -20.76 -20.60
C PHE A 411 -23.87 -20.49 -22.11
N GLY A 412 -25.01 -20.53 -22.80
CA GLY A 412 -25.10 -20.13 -24.21
C GLY A 412 -24.75 -18.64 -24.42
N ALA A 413 -25.02 -17.79 -23.44
CA ALA A 413 -24.64 -16.38 -23.47
C ALA A 413 -23.14 -16.19 -23.19
N LEU A 414 -22.64 -16.79 -22.11
CA LEU A 414 -21.23 -16.78 -21.68
C LEU A 414 -20.29 -17.30 -22.79
N SER A 415 -20.62 -18.41 -23.44
CA SER A 415 -19.80 -19.03 -24.50
C SER A 415 -19.40 -18.07 -25.61
N ARG A 416 -20.23 -17.07 -25.91
CA ARG A 416 -20.01 -16.15 -27.02
C ARG A 416 -18.94 -15.10 -26.70
N LEU A 417 -18.54 -14.96 -25.43
CA LEU A 417 -17.49 -14.06 -24.96
C LEU A 417 -16.07 -14.60 -25.20
N THR A 418 -15.71 -14.99 -26.43
CA THR A 418 -14.40 -15.57 -26.79
C THR A 418 -13.17 -14.69 -26.50
N GLY A 419 -13.37 -13.45 -26.06
CA GLY A 419 -12.35 -12.56 -25.50
C GLY A 419 -12.02 -12.77 -24.02
N LEU A 420 -12.82 -13.56 -23.29
CA LEU A 420 -12.78 -13.63 -21.83
C LEU A 420 -11.52 -14.32 -21.30
N GLU A 421 -10.81 -13.63 -20.41
CA GLU A 421 -9.55 -14.05 -19.78
C GLU A 421 -9.76 -14.37 -18.30
N SER A 422 -10.74 -13.73 -17.64
CA SER A 422 -11.08 -13.90 -16.23
C SER A 422 -12.61 -13.87 -16.03
N LEU A 423 -13.14 -14.86 -15.34
CA LEU A 423 -14.54 -14.94 -14.95
C LEU A 423 -14.65 -15.11 -13.44
N ASP A 424 -15.27 -14.16 -12.77
CA ASP A 424 -15.54 -14.21 -11.34
C ASP A 424 -17.06 -14.19 -11.12
N LEU A 425 -17.57 -15.34 -10.68
CA LEU A 425 -18.98 -15.55 -10.32
C LEU A 425 -19.21 -15.47 -8.80
N GLY A 426 -18.16 -15.15 -8.03
CA GLY A 426 -18.18 -15.19 -6.59
C GLY A 426 -18.67 -13.91 -5.91
N MET A 427 -18.67 -13.92 -4.57
CA MET A 427 -18.95 -12.76 -3.74
C MET A 427 -17.70 -12.33 -2.96
N GLY A 428 -17.31 -11.07 -3.06
CA GLY A 428 -16.23 -10.51 -2.25
C GLY A 428 -16.62 -10.36 -0.77
N LEU A 429 -15.65 -10.57 0.13
CA LEU A 429 -15.81 -10.39 1.58
C LEU A 429 -16.03 -8.93 2.05
N GLU A 430 -16.03 -7.95 1.14
CA GLU A 430 -16.61 -6.62 1.38
C GLU A 430 -18.03 -6.47 0.81
N ASP A 431 -18.34 -7.13 -0.30
CA ASP A 431 -19.60 -6.96 -1.06
C ASP A 431 -20.80 -7.73 -0.51
N TRP A 432 -20.61 -8.79 0.30
CA TRP A 432 -21.71 -9.53 0.95
C TRP A 432 -22.66 -8.63 1.76
N LYS A 433 -22.14 -7.50 2.29
CA LYS A 433 -22.90 -6.46 2.99
C LYS A 433 -23.84 -5.65 2.09
N THR A 434 -23.83 -5.91 0.78
CA THR A 434 -24.72 -5.33 -0.24
C THR A 434 -25.52 -6.40 -1.00
N ALA A 435 -25.12 -7.67 -0.93
CA ALA A 435 -25.77 -8.82 -1.61
C ALA A 435 -27.12 -9.26 -0.98
N HIS A 436 -27.95 -8.31 -0.56
CA HIS A 436 -29.10 -8.55 0.31
C HIS A 436 -30.35 -9.19 -0.34
N VAL A 437 -30.36 -9.44 -1.65
CA VAL A 437 -31.54 -10.01 -2.35
C VAL A 437 -31.16 -11.02 -3.45
N VAL A 438 -30.78 -12.25 -3.07
CA VAL A 438 -31.01 -13.42 -3.94
C VAL A 438 -32.49 -13.80 -3.80
N PRO A 439 -33.29 -13.88 -4.89
CA PRO A 439 -34.71 -14.23 -4.78
C PRO A 439 -34.92 -15.66 -4.25
N ARG A 440 -35.94 -15.86 -3.41
CA ARG A 440 -36.26 -17.18 -2.85
C ARG A 440 -36.57 -18.19 -3.96
N GLY A 441 -35.81 -19.28 -4.01
CA GLY A 441 -35.94 -20.32 -5.03
C GLY A 441 -34.99 -20.17 -6.21
N MET A 442 -34.09 -19.18 -6.19
CA MET A 442 -32.93 -19.10 -7.08
C MET A 442 -31.66 -19.50 -6.33
N TYR A 443 -30.76 -20.19 -7.03
CA TYR A 443 -29.47 -20.71 -6.58
C TYR A 443 -28.38 -20.12 -7.48
N GLN A 444 -27.09 -20.10 -7.10
CA GLN A 444 -26.05 -19.68 -8.06
C GLN A 444 -26.02 -20.61 -9.29
N LEU A 445 -25.59 -20.05 -10.42
CA LEU A 445 -25.58 -20.71 -11.74
C LEU A 445 -24.92 -22.10 -11.64
N PRO A 446 -25.67 -23.19 -11.81
CA PRO A 446 -25.13 -24.54 -11.65
C PRO A 446 -24.16 -24.86 -12.80
N TRP A 447 -22.87 -24.97 -12.47
CA TRP A 447 -21.77 -25.00 -13.44
C TRP A 447 -21.55 -26.37 -14.12
N ASN A 448 -22.63 -27.07 -14.50
CA ASN A 448 -22.58 -28.44 -15.04
C ASN A 448 -23.06 -28.58 -16.50
N LEU A 449 -22.72 -29.69 -17.16
CA LEU A 449 -23.04 -29.97 -18.58
C LEU A 449 -24.53 -30.07 -18.86
N GLU A 450 -25.27 -30.76 -17.98
CA GLU A 450 -26.73 -30.83 -18.07
C GLU A 450 -27.32 -29.42 -18.09
N HIS A 451 -26.81 -28.53 -17.24
CA HIS A 451 -27.20 -27.14 -17.14
C HIS A 451 -26.49 -26.22 -18.15
N GLY A 452 -25.66 -26.76 -19.05
CA GLY A 452 -25.19 -26.09 -20.27
C GLY A 452 -23.71 -25.74 -20.35
N LEU A 453 -22.88 -26.08 -19.35
CA LEU A 453 -21.44 -25.81 -19.29
C LEU A 453 -20.71 -26.09 -20.63
N GLY A 454 -21.11 -27.16 -21.32
CA GLY A 454 -20.52 -27.64 -22.57
C GLY A 454 -20.47 -26.63 -23.72
N GLN A 455 -21.22 -25.54 -23.61
CA GLN A 455 -21.19 -24.44 -24.54
C GLN A 455 -19.91 -23.59 -24.41
N LEU A 456 -19.24 -23.56 -23.26
CA LEU A 456 -18.09 -22.68 -23.01
C LEU A 456 -16.79 -23.07 -23.75
N SER A 457 -16.78 -24.12 -24.58
CA SER A 457 -15.59 -24.63 -25.31
C SER A 457 -14.92 -23.60 -26.22
N THR A 458 -15.67 -22.57 -26.56
CA THR A 458 -15.24 -21.37 -27.29
C THR A 458 -14.37 -20.42 -26.46
N LEU A 459 -14.37 -20.51 -25.12
CA LEU A 459 -13.65 -19.63 -24.19
C LEU A 459 -12.17 -20.03 -24.00
N THR A 460 -11.50 -20.37 -25.09
CA THR A 460 -10.10 -20.84 -25.15
C THR A 460 -9.02 -19.89 -24.59
N LYS A 461 -9.40 -18.71 -24.08
CA LYS A 461 -8.53 -17.73 -23.41
C LYS A 461 -8.73 -17.66 -21.89
N LEU A 462 -9.76 -18.30 -21.37
CA LEU A 462 -10.18 -18.19 -19.98
C LEU A 462 -9.10 -18.81 -19.07
N ARG A 463 -8.49 -17.99 -18.22
CA ARG A 463 -7.36 -18.39 -17.36
C ARG A 463 -7.74 -18.62 -15.92
N SER A 464 -8.78 -17.92 -15.45
CA SER A 464 -9.26 -17.95 -14.07
C SER A 464 -10.79 -17.99 -14.08
N VAL A 465 -11.34 -18.90 -13.28
CA VAL A 465 -12.76 -19.02 -12.97
C VAL A 465 -12.90 -19.04 -11.44
N THR A 466 -13.41 -17.97 -10.87
CA THR A 466 -13.64 -17.86 -9.41
C THR A 466 -15.10 -18.15 -9.11
N LEU A 467 -15.36 -19.16 -8.27
CA LEU A 467 -16.71 -19.58 -7.84
C LEU A 467 -16.93 -19.38 -6.32
N GLY A 468 -16.13 -18.52 -5.68
CA GLY A 468 -16.14 -18.31 -4.22
C GLY A 468 -17.48 -17.80 -3.68
N SER A 469 -17.92 -18.31 -2.54
CA SER A 469 -19.18 -18.01 -1.87
C SER A 469 -20.41 -18.20 -2.75
N THR A 470 -20.41 -19.31 -3.51
CA THR A 470 -21.55 -19.73 -4.34
C THR A 470 -22.18 -21.05 -3.90
N LEU A 471 -23.49 -21.03 -3.68
CA LEU A 471 -24.32 -22.21 -3.33
C LEU A 471 -24.66 -23.00 -4.62
N GLN A 472 -23.63 -23.56 -5.26
CA GLN A 472 -23.76 -24.24 -6.56
C GLN A 472 -24.15 -25.72 -6.47
N VAL A 473 -24.47 -26.28 -7.64
CA VAL A 473 -24.80 -27.69 -7.86
C VAL A 473 -23.59 -28.45 -8.38
N ILE A 474 -23.35 -29.60 -7.76
CA ILE A 474 -22.37 -30.65 -8.10
C ILE A 474 -21.89 -30.68 -9.57
N LEU A 475 -20.60 -30.41 -9.80
CA LEU A 475 -19.92 -30.73 -11.06
C LEU A 475 -19.85 -32.25 -11.26
N THR A 476 -20.21 -32.77 -12.43
CA THR A 476 -20.30 -34.19 -12.81
C THR A 476 -18.99 -34.79 -13.32
N ASP A 477 -18.95 -36.12 -13.43
CA ASP A 477 -17.93 -36.97 -14.10
C ASP A 477 -17.76 -36.67 -15.60
N GLU A 478 -18.69 -35.92 -16.20
CA GLU A 478 -18.62 -35.48 -17.59
C GLU A 478 -18.14 -34.01 -17.66
N ASP A 479 -18.51 -33.19 -16.68
CA ASP A 479 -18.40 -31.73 -16.71
C ASP A 479 -16.98 -31.20 -16.81
N MET A 480 -16.06 -31.76 -16.01
CA MET A 480 -14.69 -31.29 -15.97
C MET A 480 -13.72 -32.18 -16.74
N GLU A 481 -14.15 -33.34 -17.26
CA GLU A 481 -13.47 -33.99 -18.40
C GLU A 481 -13.61 -33.02 -19.57
N TRP A 482 -14.84 -32.61 -19.83
CA TRP A 482 -15.16 -31.56 -20.77
C TRP A 482 -14.42 -30.24 -20.46
N THR A 483 -14.44 -29.75 -19.21
CA THR A 483 -13.77 -28.47 -18.85
C THR A 483 -12.28 -28.54 -19.15
N ALA A 484 -11.60 -29.62 -18.74
CA ALA A 484 -10.18 -29.80 -18.93
C ALA A 484 -9.77 -30.00 -20.40
N GLU A 485 -10.58 -30.71 -21.19
CA GLU A 485 -10.35 -30.86 -22.63
C GLU A 485 -10.60 -29.57 -23.42
N ASN A 486 -11.59 -28.77 -23.01
CA ASN A 486 -12.10 -27.65 -23.81
C ASN A 486 -11.63 -26.26 -23.33
N LEU A 487 -11.16 -26.12 -22.09
CA LEU A 487 -10.58 -24.88 -21.54
C LEU A 487 -9.09 -25.04 -21.18
N PRO A 488 -8.19 -25.45 -22.11
CA PRO A 488 -6.80 -25.78 -21.82
C PRO A 488 -5.92 -24.59 -21.39
N ALA A 489 -6.46 -23.37 -21.38
CA ALA A 489 -5.81 -22.16 -20.86
C ALA A 489 -6.13 -21.87 -19.38
N LEU A 490 -7.05 -22.64 -18.77
CA LEU A 490 -7.50 -22.45 -17.40
C LEU A 490 -6.41 -22.91 -16.42
N GLU A 491 -5.81 -21.95 -15.72
CA GLU A 491 -4.82 -22.22 -14.67
C GLU A 491 -5.58 -22.40 -13.35
N GLU A 492 -6.23 -23.56 -13.20
CA GLU A 492 -7.26 -23.83 -12.18
C GLU A 492 -6.83 -23.50 -10.75
N GLU A 493 -7.39 -22.39 -10.24
CA GLU A 493 -7.60 -22.11 -8.84
C GLU A 493 -9.06 -22.46 -8.49
N ILE A 494 -9.25 -23.61 -7.86
CA ILE A 494 -10.56 -24.06 -7.39
C ILE A 494 -10.70 -23.65 -5.93
N SER A 495 -11.63 -22.74 -5.65
CA SER A 495 -12.09 -22.49 -4.28
C SER A 495 -13.35 -23.32 -4.01
N LEU A 496 -13.26 -24.24 -3.07
CA LEU A 496 -14.38 -24.97 -2.51
C LEU A 496 -14.75 -24.37 -1.15
N GLU A 497 -16.05 -24.31 -0.88
CA GLU A 497 -16.60 -23.85 0.40
C GLU A 497 -17.58 -24.90 0.94
N SER A 498 -17.67 -25.03 2.26
CA SER A 498 -18.52 -26.02 2.91
C SER A 498 -19.99 -25.62 2.96
N ASP A 499 -20.89 -26.60 2.83
CA ASP A 499 -22.35 -26.41 2.95
C ASP A 499 -22.85 -26.16 4.40
N PHE A 500 -21.97 -25.84 5.37
CA PHE A 500 -22.34 -25.77 6.80
C PHE A 500 -23.30 -24.59 7.10
N PRO A 501 -24.56 -24.84 7.50
CA PRO A 501 -25.63 -23.83 7.41
C PRO A 501 -25.72 -22.86 8.61
N TYR A 502 -24.59 -22.63 9.32
CA TYR A 502 -24.57 -22.06 10.66
C TYR A 502 -24.10 -20.59 10.78
N LEU A 503 -24.10 -19.82 9.68
CA LEU A 503 -24.02 -18.36 9.75
C LEU A 503 -25.29 -17.74 10.38
N ARG A 504 -25.42 -17.85 11.71
CA ARG A 504 -26.37 -17.09 12.52
C ARG A 504 -26.00 -15.61 12.47
N CYS A 505 -26.55 -14.89 11.50
CA CYS A 505 -26.54 -13.42 11.52
C CYS A 505 -27.53 -12.89 12.59
N ASP A 506 -27.19 -13.06 13.86
CA ASP A 506 -28.02 -12.69 15.03
C ASP A 506 -28.37 -11.18 15.11
N ASN A 507 -27.75 -10.36 14.26
CA ASN A 507 -28.12 -8.94 14.05
C ASN A 507 -29.42 -8.73 13.25
N PHE A 508 -30.08 -9.77 12.71
CA PHE A 508 -31.38 -9.68 12.04
C PHE A 508 -32.53 -10.23 12.91
N GLY A 509 -32.97 -9.42 13.88
CA GLY A 509 -33.94 -9.82 14.92
C GLY A 509 -35.24 -10.48 14.43
N ASP A 510 -35.72 -11.43 15.25
CA ASP A 510 -36.99 -12.18 15.17
C ASP A 510 -37.33 -12.90 13.85
N ARG A 511 -36.42 -12.91 12.86
CA ARG A 511 -36.60 -13.68 11.63
C ARG A 511 -36.08 -15.10 11.82
N ALA A 512 -36.99 -16.04 12.03
CA ALA A 512 -36.67 -17.46 12.08
C ALA A 512 -35.81 -17.88 10.87
N PRO A 513 -34.69 -18.60 11.08
CA PRO A 513 -33.77 -18.95 10.00
C PRO A 513 -34.48 -19.81 8.96
N LEU A 514 -34.31 -19.47 7.68
CA LEU A 514 -34.68 -20.35 6.58
C LEU A 514 -33.72 -21.54 6.61
N PRO A 515 -34.21 -22.80 6.71
CA PRO A 515 -33.32 -23.94 6.60
C PRO A 515 -32.72 -23.99 5.20
N LEU A 516 -31.40 -23.81 5.10
CA LEU A 516 -30.61 -23.98 3.89
C LEU A 516 -30.63 -25.47 3.48
N LYS A 517 -31.70 -25.88 2.82
CA LYS A 517 -31.88 -27.26 2.32
C LYS A 517 -30.99 -27.49 1.10
N GLY A 518 -29.75 -27.87 1.37
CA GLY A 518 -28.79 -28.30 0.37
C GLY A 518 -28.18 -27.16 -0.42
N GLY A 519 -27.08 -26.60 0.10
CA GLY A 519 -25.93 -26.45 -0.78
C GLY A 519 -25.48 -27.85 -1.26
N VAL A 520 -24.81 -27.94 -2.41
CA VAL A 520 -24.56 -29.23 -3.06
C VAL A 520 -23.13 -29.34 -3.59
N LEU A 521 -22.21 -29.41 -2.63
CA LEU A 521 -20.84 -29.89 -2.73
C LEU A 521 -20.53 -30.85 -3.91
N VAL A 522 -19.49 -30.54 -4.69
CA VAL A 522 -18.99 -31.30 -5.86
C VAL A 522 -18.50 -32.70 -5.46
N SER A 523 -19.31 -33.75 -5.63
CA SER A 523 -19.09 -35.07 -5.03
C SER A 523 -17.66 -35.57 -5.26
N ALA A 524 -17.02 -36.08 -4.22
CA ALA A 524 -15.61 -36.39 -4.25
C ALA A 524 -15.18 -37.35 -5.37
N GLU A 525 -16.05 -38.29 -5.78
CA GLU A 525 -15.81 -39.18 -6.92
C GLU A 525 -15.61 -38.39 -8.23
N ARG A 526 -16.37 -37.31 -8.41
CA ARG A 526 -16.31 -36.38 -9.55
C ARG A 526 -15.02 -35.57 -9.48
N LEU A 527 -14.80 -34.88 -8.37
CA LEU A 527 -13.59 -34.07 -8.14
C LEU A 527 -12.29 -34.92 -8.22
N ASN A 528 -12.36 -36.24 -7.96
CA ASN A 528 -11.23 -37.16 -8.13
C ASN A 528 -10.82 -37.40 -9.58
N GLN A 529 -11.75 -37.37 -10.53
CA GLN A 529 -11.44 -37.55 -11.95
C GLN A 529 -10.64 -36.36 -12.52
N TYR A 530 -10.81 -35.18 -11.90
CA TYR A 530 -10.27 -33.90 -12.35
C TYR A 530 -9.06 -33.42 -11.61
N ALA A 531 -8.63 -34.23 -10.65
CA ALA A 531 -7.50 -33.97 -9.82
C ALA A 531 -6.21 -33.71 -10.65
N GLY A 532 -6.16 -34.24 -11.88
CA GLY A 532 -5.16 -33.97 -12.93
C GLY A 532 -4.96 -32.51 -13.37
N PHE A 533 -5.89 -31.59 -13.07
CA PHE A 533 -5.90 -30.23 -13.64
C PHE A 533 -5.69 -29.14 -12.58
N VAL A 534 -6.28 -29.31 -11.41
CA VAL A 534 -6.22 -28.39 -10.26
C VAL A 534 -4.77 -28.03 -9.88
N ARG A 535 -4.47 -26.73 -9.80
CA ARG A 535 -3.15 -26.21 -9.39
C ARG A 535 -3.17 -25.45 -8.07
N SER A 536 -4.25 -24.71 -7.82
CA SER A 536 -4.54 -24.11 -6.52
C SER A 536 -5.88 -24.64 -6.03
N LEU A 537 -5.94 -25.04 -4.76
CA LEU A 537 -7.16 -25.49 -4.09
C LEU A 537 -7.33 -24.68 -2.81
N SER A 538 -8.49 -24.06 -2.61
CA SER A 538 -8.89 -23.51 -1.31
C SER A 538 -10.04 -24.33 -0.73
N LEU A 539 -9.94 -24.71 0.55
CA LEU A 539 -10.98 -25.37 1.32
C LEU A 539 -11.41 -24.44 2.46
N LEU A 540 -12.62 -23.86 2.38
CA LEU A 540 -13.17 -23.00 3.42
C LEU A 540 -14.28 -23.74 4.19
N GLY A 541 -14.03 -24.10 5.45
CA GLY A 541 -14.96 -24.83 6.32
C GLY A 541 -14.94 -26.38 6.19
N PRO A 542 -15.90 -27.11 6.80
CA PRO A 542 -15.84 -28.57 6.89
C PRO A 542 -16.44 -29.33 5.68
N PHE A 543 -15.69 -30.28 5.11
CA PHE A 543 -16.12 -31.12 3.99
C PHE A 543 -16.25 -32.59 4.41
N ARG A 544 -16.96 -33.40 3.61
CA ARG A 544 -17.09 -34.84 3.88
C ARG A 544 -15.77 -35.57 3.66
N THR A 545 -15.59 -36.69 4.36
CA THR A 545 -14.35 -37.50 4.34
C THR A 545 -13.89 -37.91 2.93
N GLU A 546 -14.79 -38.07 1.95
CA GLU A 546 -14.41 -38.50 0.61
C GLU A 546 -13.58 -37.44 -0.16
N TYR A 547 -13.81 -36.15 0.09
CA TYR A 547 -13.15 -35.02 -0.61
C TYR A 547 -11.63 -35.06 -0.43
N TYR A 548 -11.22 -35.54 0.73
CA TYR A 548 -9.84 -35.64 1.13
C TYR A 548 -9.17 -36.88 0.58
N ARG A 549 -9.94 -37.85 0.06
CA ARG A 549 -9.40 -39.06 -0.57
C ARG A 549 -8.96 -38.83 -2.02
N ILE A 550 -8.84 -37.57 -2.45
CA ILE A 550 -8.53 -37.16 -3.81
C ILE A 550 -7.04 -36.84 -3.97
N ALA A 551 -6.43 -37.40 -5.03
CA ALA A 551 -5.03 -37.18 -5.38
C ALA A 551 -4.92 -36.25 -6.60
N PHE A 552 -4.68 -34.95 -6.36
CA PHE A 552 -4.51 -33.89 -7.35
C PHE A 552 -3.04 -33.78 -7.81
N PRO A 553 -2.61 -34.43 -8.91
CA PRO A 553 -1.19 -34.59 -9.23
C PRO A 553 -0.51 -33.29 -9.71
N ARG A 554 -1.26 -32.19 -9.88
CA ARG A 554 -0.75 -30.85 -10.24
C ARG A 554 -0.94 -29.79 -9.15
N LEU A 555 -1.47 -30.17 -7.99
CA LEU A 555 -1.74 -29.23 -6.91
C LEU A 555 -0.43 -28.68 -6.33
N HIS A 556 -0.19 -27.40 -6.55
CA HIS A 556 0.99 -26.67 -6.06
C HIS A 556 0.66 -25.74 -4.89
N LYS A 557 -0.57 -25.24 -4.80
CA LYS A 557 -1.02 -24.35 -3.72
C LYS A 557 -2.25 -24.93 -3.03
N LEU A 558 -2.20 -25.10 -1.72
CA LEU A 558 -3.35 -25.52 -0.90
C LEU A 558 -3.62 -24.44 0.15
N CYS A 559 -4.85 -23.93 0.22
CA CYS A 559 -5.31 -23.05 1.28
C CYS A 559 -6.38 -23.77 2.10
N LEU A 560 -6.21 -23.80 3.43
CA LEU A 560 -7.15 -24.37 4.38
C LEU A 560 -7.62 -23.24 5.30
N SER A 561 -8.92 -23.00 5.40
CA SER A 561 -9.46 -21.95 6.27
C SER A 561 -10.67 -22.40 7.08
N HIS A 562 -10.71 -21.95 8.34
CA HIS A 562 -11.76 -22.21 9.30
C HIS A 562 -12.35 -20.88 9.79
N GLU A 563 -13.05 -20.14 8.92
CA GLU A 563 -13.64 -18.81 9.23
C GLU A 563 -14.97 -18.88 10.01
N ILE A 564 -15.44 -20.07 10.38
CA ILE A 564 -16.73 -20.22 11.08
C ILE A 564 -16.51 -20.02 12.58
N ASP A 565 -17.11 -18.95 13.12
CA ASP A 565 -17.16 -18.65 14.55
C ASP A 565 -18.10 -19.64 15.28
N TYR A 566 -17.59 -20.86 15.51
CA TYR A 566 -18.25 -21.92 16.28
C TYR A 566 -18.23 -21.62 17.79
N SER A 567 -18.73 -20.44 18.20
CA SER A 567 -18.95 -20.07 19.60
C SER A 567 -20.25 -20.67 20.17
N SER A 568 -20.61 -21.89 19.75
CA SER A 568 -21.77 -22.63 20.27
C SER A 568 -21.49 -23.12 21.71
N PRO A 569 -22.36 -22.86 22.69
CA PRO A 569 -22.12 -23.23 24.08
C PRO A 569 -22.31 -24.73 24.37
N ASP A 570 -22.82 -25.51 23.42
CA ASP A 570 -23.33 -26.88 23.64
C ASP A 570 -22.29 -27.99 23.33
N GLY A 571 -21.13 -27.65 22.75
CA GLY A 571 -19.98 -28.57 22.60
C GLY A 571 -20.10 -29.68 21.55
N GLU A 572 -21.10 -29.65 20.66
CA GLU A 572 -21.19 -30.59 19.52
C GLU A 572 -20.14 -30.28 18.42
N ASP A 573 -19.65 -29.03 18.35
CA ASP A 573 -18.74 -28.57 17.29
C ASP A 573 -17.34 -29.23 17.36
N ASP A 574 -16.82 -29.52 18.56
CA ASP A 574 -15.53 -30.20 18.80
C ASP A 574 -15.37 -31.49 17.97
N ALA A 575 -16.46 -32.24 17.80
CA ALA A 575 -16.45 -33.51 17.05
C ALA A 575 -16.37 -33.29 15.53
N VAL A 576 -17.01 -32.24 15.02
CA VAL A 576 -16.96 -31.84 13.60
C VAL A 576 -15.57 -31.29 13.27
N GLU A 577 -14.99 -30.47 14.15
CA GLU A 577 -13.62 -29.99 13.99
C GLU A 577 -12.61 -31.16 13.98
N ALA A 578 -12.75 -32.13 14.89
CA ALA A 578 -11.88 -33.30 14.93
C ALA A 578 -11.95 -34.16 13.66
N GLU A 579 -13.15 -34.48 13.15
CA GLU A 579 -13.31 -35.21 11.88
C GLU A 579 -12.71 -34.40 10.71
N GLN A 580 -13.02 -33.09 10.64
CA GLN A 580 -12.52 -32.19 9.61
C GLN A 580 -10.99 -32.11 9.55
N GLN A 581 -10.30 -32.23 10.69
CA GLN A 581 -8.84 -32.18 10.69
C GLN A 581 -8.17 -33.54 10.39
N VAL A 582 -8.78 -34.67 10.78
CA VAL A 582 -8.39 -36.01 10.28
C VAL A 582 -8.57 -36.09 8.77
N ASN A 583 -9.61 -35.46 8.27
CA ASN A 583 -9.89 -35.25 6.85
C ASN A 583 -8.81 -34.40 6.17
N ASN A 584 -8.50 -33.20 6.70
CA ASN A 584 -7.39 -32.36 6.19
C ASN A 584 -6.05 -33.13 6.10
N ALA A 585 -5.83 -34.15 6.93
CA ALA A 585 -4.64 -35.00 6.82
C ALA A 585 -4.63 -35.81 5.51
N GLU A 586 -5.76 -36.43 5.17
CA GLU A 586 -5.85 -37.36 4.05
C GLU A 586 -5.67 -36.69 2.69
N ILE A 587 -6.09 -35.42 2.54
CA ILE A 587 -5.80 -34.67 1.31
C ILE A 587 -4.30 -34.44 1.19
N VAL A 588 -3.59 -34.08 2.25
CA VAL A 588 -2.13 -33.91 2.17
C VAL A 588 -1.44 -35.22 1.81
N ARG A 589 -1.88 -36.38 2.34
CA ARG A 589 -1.33 -37.72 2.01
C ARG A 589 -1.44 -38.12 0.54
N ARG A 590 -2.22 -37.39 -0.25
CA ARG A 590 -2.50 -37.69 -1.66
C ARG A 590 -1.93 -36.66 -2.62
N ASN A 591 -1.34 -35.59 -2.09
CA ASN A 591 -0.96 -34.40 -2.84
C ASN A 591 0.50 -34.01 -2.60
N PRO A 592 1.46 -34.91 -2.96
CA PRO A 592 2.88 -34.70 -2.70
C PRO A 592 3.46 -33.45 -3.38
N ASN A 593 2.82 -32.91 -4.41
CA ASN A 593 3.35 -31.80 -5.20
C ASN A 593 3.07 -30.41 -4.62
N ILE A 594 2.38 -30.29 -3.49
CA ILE A 594 2.08 -29.00 -2.84
C ILE A 594 3.39 -28.27 -2.50
N LYS A 595 3.51 -27.04 -2.99
CA LYS A 595 4.64 -26.11 -2.82
C LYS A 595 4.33 -24.97 -1.86
N GLU A 596 3.09 -24.51 -1.86
CA GLU A 596 2.58 -23.45 -1.00
C GLU A 596 1.40 -24.00 -0.18
N LEU A 597 1.51 -23.95 1.15
CA LEU A 597 0.45 -24.36 2.06
C LEU A 597 0.05 -23.18 2.95
N SER A 598 -1.15 -22.64 2.76
CA SER A 598 -1.75 -21.63 3.64
C SER A 598 -2.74 -22.28 4.59
N ILE A 599 -2.67 -21.97 5.89
CA ILE A 599 -3.58 -22.49 6.91
C ILE A 599 -4.03 -21.34 7.82
N HIS A 600 -5.34 -21.10 7.90
CA HIS A 600 -5.94 -20.13 8.81
C HIS A 600 -6.53 -20.88 10.01
N ILE A 601 -5.86 -20.79 11.16
CA ILE A 601 -6.09 -21.61 12.37
C ILE A 601 -6.83 -20.77 13.41
N GLN A 602 -7.99 -20.21 13.02
CA GLN A 602 -8.76 -19.30 13.88
C GLN A 602 -9.47 -20.00 15.04
N PHE A 603 -9.84 -21.29 14.92
CA PHE A 603 -10.55 -22.04 15.98
C PHE A 603 -9.99 -23.46 16.12
N ALA A 604 -10.30 -24.35 15.17
CA ALA A 604 -9.80 -25.72 15.11
C ALA A 604 -8.27 -25.83 15.00
N GLN A 605 -7.63 -26.58 15.91
CA GLN A 605 -6.21 -26.94 15.83
C GLN A 605 -6.03 -28.21 14.97
N PRO A 606 -5.11 -28.26 13.99
CA PRO A 606 -4.82 -29.49 13.26
C PRO A 606 -4.04 -30.50 14.15
N PRO A 607 -4.44 -31.78 14.21
CA PRO A 607 -3.89 -32.80 15.11
C PRO A 607 -2.61 -33.44 14.56
N SER A 608 -2.01 -34.32 15.35
CA SER A 608 -0.80 -35.07 14.99
C SER A 608 -0.84 -35.66 13.58
N ASP A 609 -1.91 -36.40 13.25
CA ASP A 609 -2.12 -37.07 11.97
C ASP A 609 -2.06 -36.14 10.73
N PHE A 610 -2.45 -34.87 10.87
CA PHE A 610 -2.39 -33.87 9.81
C PHE A 610 -0.95 -33.45 9.50
N TRP A 611 -0.19 -33.14 10.55
CA TRP A 611 1.20 -32.76 10.38
C TRP A 611 2.07 -33.96 9.97
N GLU A 612 1.75 -35.17 10.43
CA GLU A 612 2.36 -36.40 9.92
C GLU A 612 2.08 -36.63 8.44
N ALA A 613 0.89 -36.29 7.95
CA ALA A 613 0.60 -36.33 6.51
C ALA A 613 1.49 -35.37 5.71
N ILE A 614 1.67 -34.13 6.19
CA ILE A 614 2.60 -33.16 5.60
C ILE A 614 4.01 -33.75 5.58
N TYR A 615 4.53 -34.17 6.74
CA TYR A 615 5.90 -34.67 6.89
C TYR A 615 6.21 -35.91 6.04
N SER A 616 5.27 -36.84 5.92
CA SER A 616 5.47 -38.10 5.21
C SER A 616 5.24 -38.03 3.70
N THR A 617 4.61 -36.96 3.19
CA THR A 617 4.10 -36.94 1.80
C THR A 617 4.65 -35.80 0.94
N LEU A 618 4.82 -34.59 1.47
CA LEU A 618 5.15 -33.45 0.60
C LEU A 618 6.58 -33.54 0.04
N GLN A 619 6.67 -33.56 -1.28
CA GLN A 619 7.91 -33.61 -2.05
C GLN A 619 8.33 -32.19 -2.38
N ASP A 620 9.40 -31.72 -1.72
CA ASP A 620 9.95 -30.36 -1.87
C ASP A 620 8.89 -29.24 -1.73
N PRO A 621 8.15 -29.15 -0.60
CA PRO A 621 7.33 -27.99 -0.32
C PRO A 621 8.23 -26.77 -0.05
N ILE A 622 7.76 -25.59 -0.46
CA ILE A 622 8.55 -24.35 -0.42
C ILE A 622 8.09 -23.47 0.74
N CYS A 623 6.81 -23.08 0.77
CA CYS A 623 6.26 -22.09 1.69
C CYS A 623 5.11 -22.63 2.55
N LEU A 624 5.15 -22.36 3.85
CA LEU A 624 4.05 -22.56 4.80
C LEU A 624 3.61 -21.21 5.36
N HIS A 625 2.39 -20.77 5.08
CA HIS A 625 1.80 -19.57 5.65
C HIS A 625 0.74 -19.95 6.70
N LEU A 626 0.97 -19.60 7.96
CA LEU A 626 0.06 -19.86 9.06
C LEU A 626 -0.53 -18.53 9.56
N SER A 627 -1.86 -18.42 9.54
CA SER A 627 -2.59 -17.21 9.92
C SER A 627 -3.49 -17.44 11.13
N ASP A 628 -3.52 -16.42 12.00
CA ASP A 628 -4.38 -16.26 13.18
C ASP A 628 -4.28 -17.42 14.19
N VAL A 629 -3.14 -18.10 14.22
CA VAL A 629 -2.88 -19.33 14.99
C VAL A 629 -3.00 -19.12 16.50
N LYS A 630 -3.77 -20.00 17.15
CA LYS A 630 -3.94 -20.13 18.62
C LYS A 630 -3.03 -21.22 19.22
N GLU A 631 -2.99 -21.32 20.55
CA GLU A 631 -2.29 -22.35 21.34
C GLU A 631 -2.47 -23.76 20.76
N LEU A 632 -1.38 -24.42 20.35
CA LEU A 632 -1.39 -25.84 19.98
C LEU A 632 -1.37 -26.71 21.25
N GLN A 633 -2.31 -27.65 21.32
CA GLN A 633 -2.50 -28.57 22.44
C GLN A 633 -2.32 -30.02 21.98
N GLY A 634 -1.87 -30.88 22.89
CA GLY A 634 -1.47 -32.26 22.59
C GLY A 634 0.03 -32.39 22.35
N ALA A 635 0.62 -33.46 22.90
CA ALA A 635 2.06 -33.71 22.84
C ALA A 635 2.47 -34.17 21.44
N ASP A 636 1.80 -35.24 21.00
CA ASP A 636 1.79 -35.77 19.65
C ASP A 636 1.51 -34.70 18.58
N VAL A 637 0.58 -33.78 18.84
CA VAL A 637 0.23 -32.69 17.90
C VAL A 637 1.42 -31.78 17.65
N VAL A 638 2.08 -31.30 18.72
CA VAL A 638 3.23 -30.40 18.63
C VAL A 638 4.47 -31.11 18.06
N ASP A 639 4.74 -32.36 18.48
CA ASP A 639 5.83 -33.18 17.92
C ASP A 639 5.68 -33.40 16.40
N SER A 640 4.45 -33.55 15.91
CA SER A 640 4.15 -33.74 14.49
C SER A 640 4.16 -32.41 13.71
N PHE A 641 3.61 -31.33 14.27
CA PHE A 641 3.68 -29.97 13.70
C PHE A 641 5.12 -29.57 13.38
N TRP A 642 6.02 -29.82 14.33
CA TRP A 642 7.44 -29.56 14.13
C TRP A 642 8.07 -30.47 13.08
N ARG A 643 7.69 -31.76 13.00
CA ARG A 643 8.13 -32.65 11.92
C ARG A 643 7.72 -32.11 10.55
N ALA A 644 6.46 -31.74 10.35
CA ALA A 644 5.97 -31.12 9.12
C ALA A 644 6.80 -29.90 8.72
N CYS A 645 7.05 -29.00 9.67
CA CYS A 645 7.83 -27.79 9.46
C CYS A 645 9.29 -28.05 9.03
N THR A 646 9.88 -29.24 9.27
CA THR A 646 11.23 -29.57 8.79
C THR A 646 11.35 -29.67 7.26
N LEU A 647 10.23 -29.80 6.53
CA LEU A 647 10.22 -29.92 5.07
C LEU A 647 10.32 -28.59 4.32
N PHE A 648 9.87 -27.49 4.92
CA PHE A 648 9.68 -26.23 4.21
C PHE A 648 10.98 -25.42 4.12
N GLU A 649 11.08 -24.58 3.09
CA GLU A 649 12.19 -23.64 2.91
C GLU A 649 11.83 -22.24 3.45
N GLU A 650 10.54 -21.91 3.45
CA GLU A 650 9.98 -20.68 3.99
C GLU A 650 8.79 -20.98 4.91
N ILE A 651 8.74 -20.35 6.08
CA ILE A 651 7.59 -20.37 7.00
C ILE A 651 7.28 -18.91 7.36
N GLU A 652 6.03 -18.48 7.16
CA GLU A 652 5.49 -17.23 7.72
C GLU A 652 4.34 -17.57 8.66
N CYS A 653 4.51 -17.29 9.94
CA CYS A 653 3.51 -17.53 10.97
C CYS A 653 3.07 -16.21 11.60
N LYS A 654 1.76 -15.96 11.61
CA LYS A 654 1.10 -14.83 12.27
C LYS A 654 0.01 -15.41 13.16
N GLY A 655 0.03 -15.13 14.46
CA GLY A 655 -0.95 -15.70 15.40
C GLY A 655 -1.02 -14.95 16.72
N SER A 656 -1.97 -15.35 17.56
CA SER A 656 -2.16 -14.84 18.92
C SER A 656 -2.14 -16.01 19.90
N ASP A 657 -1.22 -15.98 20.87
CA ASP A 657 -1.05 -17.02 21.91
C ASP A 657 -0.56 -18.38 21.36
N MET A 658 0.44 -18.38 20.47
CA MET A 658 1.19 -19.60 20.07
C MET A 658 2.06 -20.11 21.23
N ASP A 659 1.45 -20.80 22.19
CA ASP A 659 2.16 -21.46 23.29
C ASP A 659 2.87 -22.75 22.83
N VAL A 660 4.07 -22.57 22.29
CA VAL A 660 5.02 -23.66 21.97
C VAL A 660 5.80 -24.19 23.18
N SER A 661 5.39 -23.88 24.42
CA SER A 661 6.18 -24.24 25.63
C SER A 661 6.22 -25.73 25.96
N LYS A 662 5.23 -26.50 25.52
CA LYS A 662 4.98 -27.83 26.09
C LYS A 662 5.88 -28.91 25.50
N LEU A 663 6.28 -28.78 24.23
CA LEU A 663 7.26 -29.63 23.58
C LEU A 663 8.08 -28.88 22.52
N LEU A 664 9.40 -29.02 22.65
CA LEU A 664 10.35 -28.74 21.59
C LEU A 664 11.11 -30.02 21.28
N PRO A 665 10.87 -30.61 20.10
CA PRO A 665 11.53 -31.83 19.71
C PRO A 665 13.03 -31.65 19.56
N THR A 666 13.75 -32.77 19.64
CA THR A 666 15.17 -32.88 19.23
C THR A 666 15.35 -32.93 17.71
N LEU A 667 14.34 -32.48 16.95
CA LEU A 667 14.36 -32.39 15.49
C LEU A 667 15.26 -31.24 15.06
N THR A 668 15.77 -31.33 13.83
CA THR A 668 16.40 -30.22 13.12
C THR A 668 15.65 -29.92 11.83
N PHE A 669 15.70 -28.66 11.39
CA PHE A 669 14.98 -28.11 10.24
C PHE A 669 16.00 -27.74 9.14
N PRO A 670 16.67 -28.71 8.49
CA PRO A 670 17.77 -28.46 7.56
C PRO A 670 17.32 -27.83 6.23
N ARG A 671 16.02 -27.73 5.97
CA ARG A 671 15.48 -27.06 4.78
C ARG A 671 15.12 -25.60 5.01
N LEU A 672 14.80 -25.23 6.24
CA LEU A 672 14.24 -23.92 6.57
C LEU A 672 15.30 -22.83 6.41
N LYS A 673 15.11 -22.00 5.37
CA LYS A 673 15.96 -20.84 5.05
C LYS A 673 15.33 -19.56 5.53
N ARG A 674 14.00 -19.41 5.44
CA ARG A 674 13.29 -18.17 5.78
C ARG A 674 12.22 -18.41 6.82
N LEU A 675 12.31 -17.73 7.95
CA LEU A 675 11.28 -17.73 9.00
C LEU A 675 10.80 -16.31 9.24
N VAL A 676 9.48 -16.10 9.19
CA VAL A 676 8.78 -14.89 9.63
C VAL A 676 7.79 -15.30 10.73
N PHE A 677 7.79 -14.61 11.87
CA PHE A 677 7.05 -14.99 13.05
C PHE A 677 6.50 -13.74 13.76
N ARG A 678 5.18 -13.51 13.66
CA ARG A 678 4.49 -12.38 14.30
C ARG A 678 3.54 -12.88 15.38
N SER A 679 3.91 -12.64 16.64
CA SER A 679 3.11 -13.03 17.80
C SER A 679 2.32 -11.85 18.35
N ILE A 680 1.06 -11.75 17.90
CA ILE A 680 0.11 -10.72 18.29
C ILE A 680 -0.61 -11.16 19.58
N ASP A 681 0.14 -11.35 20.68
CA ASP A 681 -0.44 -11.63 21.99
C ASP A 681 -0.84 -10.34 22.71
N TRP A 682 -2.10 -10.27 23.14
CA TRP A 682 -2.65 -9.17 23.94
C TRP A 682 -2.70 -9.52 25.44
N ASN A 683 -2.45 -10.78 25.80
CA ASN A 683 -2.84 -11.40 27.07
C ASN A 683 -1.63 -12.02 27.79
N LYS A 684 -0.63 -11.15 28.05
CA LYS A 684 0.75 -11.30 28.62
C LYS A 684 1.12 -12.40 29.64
N LYS A 685 0.23 -13.33 30.01
CA LYS A 685 0.42 -14.37 31.03
C LYS A 685 0.86 -15.73 30.47
N ARG A 686 0.83 -15.92 29.16
CA ARG A 686 1.09 -17.21 28.49
C ARG A 686 2.30 -17.18 27.54
N PHE A 687 3.00 -16.07 27.46
CA PHE A 687 4.05 -15.90 26.48
C PHE A 687 5.39 -16.51 26.94
N TYR A 688 5.93 -17.46 26.17
CA TYR A 688 7.17 -18.19 26.51
C TYR A 688 8.26 -18.08 25.41
N PRO A 689 8.95 -16.93 25.27
CA PRO A 689 9.99 -16.72 24.25
C PRO A 689 11.17 -17.69 24.34
N LEU A 690 11.47 -18.22 25.52
CA LEU A 690 12.49 -19.27 25.71
C LEU A 690 12.28 -20.44 24.73
N LEU A 691 11.02 -20.80 24.48
CA LEU A 691 10.70 -21.99 23.72
C LEU A 691 10.53 -21.72 22.22
N GLN A 692 10.07 -20.53 21.83
CA GLN A 692 10.20 -20.08 20.43
C GLN A 692 11.67 -20.05 20.01
N PHE A 693 12.55 -19.58 20.89
CA PHE A 693 13.99 -19.54 20.64
C PHE A 693 14.65 -20.92 20.58
N ASP A 694 14.28 -21.82 21.50
CA ASP A 694 14.78 -23.19 21.53
C ASP A 694 14.34 -24.00 20.30
N TRP A 695 13.21 -23.66 19.66
CA TRP A 695 12.89 -24.09 18.29
C TRP A 695 13.86 -23.51 17.27
N PHE A 696 14.03 -22.19 17.18
CA PHE A 696 14.86 -21.58 16.13
C PHE A 696 16.28 -22.18 16.10
N LYS A 697 16.83 -22.54 17.27
CA LYS A 697 18.15 -23.20 17.40
C LYS A 697 18.28 -24.49 16.59
N GLN A 698 17.17 -25.08 16.15
CA GLN A 698 17.13 -26.31 15.38
C GLN A 698 17.20 -26.10 13.87
N CYS A 699 17.29 -24.86 13.38
CA CYS A 699 17.19 -24.50 11.95
C CYS A 699 18.57 -24.14 11.36
N PRO A 700 19.51 -25.09 11.15
CA PRO A 700 20.92 -24.78 10.87
C PRO A 700 21.17 -24.03 9.56
N ASN A 701 20.25 -24.09 8.59
CA ASN A 701 20.42 -23.46 7.27
C ASN A 701 19.58 -22.18 7.12
N LEU A 702 19.18 -21.57 8.25
CA LEU A 702 18.34 -20.38 8.30
C LEU A 702 19.11 -19.14 7.82
N THR A 703 18.72 -18.61 6.66
CA THR A 703 19.28 -17.38 6.07
C THR A 703 18.46 -16.13 6.39
N LYS A 704 17.21 -16.26 6.86
CA LYS A 704 16.36 -15.14 7.29
C LYS A 704 15.53 -15.51 8.52
N LEU A 705 15.55 -14.68 9.56
CA LEU A 705 14.74 -14.79 10.77
C LEU A 705 14.09 -13.44 11.08
N HIS A 706 12.78 -13.31 10.89
CA HIS A 706 12.02 -12.10 11.21
C HIS A 706 11.07 -12.42 12.37
N TRP A 707 11.31 -11.86 13.55
CA TRP A 707 10.61 -12.17 14.81
C TRP A 707 10.01 -10.90 15.43
N GLU A 708 8.69 -10.87 15.58
CA GLU A 708 7.90 -9.71 15.98
C GLU A 708 7.07 -10.07 17.22
N LEU A 709 7.39 -9.43 18.35
CA LEU A 709 7.08 -9.87 19.71
C LEU A 709 6.29 -8.80 20.48
N PHE A 710 4.99 -8.65 20.22
CA PHE A 710 4.18 -7.67 20.91
C PHE A 710 4.21 -7.88 22.44
N TYR A 711 4.96 -7.02 23.14
CA TYR A 711 5.20 -7.06 24.59
C TYR A 711 5.96 -8.30 25.13
N GLY A 712 6.71 -9.04 24.29
CA GLY A 712 7.48 -10.22 24.68
C GLY A 712 8.93 -9.95 25.13
N SER A 713 9.57 -10.92 25.78
CA SER A 713 10.96 -10.84 26.28
C SER A 713 11.83 -12.05 25.90
N ILE A 714 12.75 -11.89 24.96
CA ILE A 714 13.68 -12.90 24.43
C ILE A 714 14.55 -13.53 25.53
N PRO A 715 14.86 -14.85 25.46
CA PRO A 715 15.73 -15.55 26.40
C PRO A 715 17.22 -15.23 26.17
N VAL A 716 17.68 -14.13 26.76
CA VAL A 716 19.02 -13.56 26.60
C VAL A 716 20.17 -14.56 26.67
N GLU A 717 20.24 -15.41 27.71
CA GLU A 717 21.35 -16.36 27.88
C GLU A 717 21.28 -17.55 26.92
N ALA A 718 20.07 -17.93 26.49
CA ALA A 718 19.89 -18.95 25.46
C ALA A 718 20.31 -18.41 24.08
N TRP A 719 19.97 -17.15 23.80
CA TRP A 719 20.38 -16.40 22.61
C TRP A 719 21.90 -16.32 22.49
N ALA A 720 22.58 -15.83 23.53
CA ALA A 720 24.02 -15.73 23.59
C ALA A 720 24.71 -17.08 23.31
N GLN A 721 24.25 -18.15 23.97
CA GLN A 721 24.80 -19.50 23.79
C GLN A 721 24.59 -20.08 22.38
N ALA A 722 23.49 -19.76 21.71
CA ALA A 722 23.26 -20.22 20.33
C ALA A 722 24.19 -19.53 19.35
N MET A 723 24.28 -18.20 19.44
CA MET A 723 25.09 -17.40 18.53
C MET A 723 26.59 -17.67 18.74
N GLU A 724 27.04 -17.93 19.98
CA GLU A 724 28.40 -18.40 20.27
C GLU A 724 28.73 -19.73 19.57
N ARG A 725 27.78 -20.68 19.59
CA ARG A 725 27.90 -21.99 18.94
C ARG A 725 27.76 -21.91 17.42
N LYS A 726 27.51 -20.71 16.86
CA LYS A 726 27.22 -20.47 15.43
C LYS A 726 26.06 -21.33 14.93
N THR A 727 24.97 -21.39 15.69
CA THR A 727 23.81 -22.22 15.35
C THR A 727 23.20 -21.89 13.97
N TRP A 728 23.32 -20.64 13.52
CA TRP A 728 22.95 -20.20 12.17
C TRP A 728 24.18 -19.63 11.45
N PRO A 729 25.03 -20.47 10.84
CA PRO A 729 26.27 -20.04 10.18
C PRO A 729 26.01 -19.19 8.93
N ASP A 730 24.89 -19.43 8.25
CA ASP A 730 24.51 -18.79 6.98
C ASP A 730 23.40 -17.73 7.13
N LEU A 731 23.20 -17.19 8.35
CA LEU A 731 22.16 -16.19 8.61
C LEU A 731 22.47 -14.87 7.91
N GLU A 732 21.63 -14.48 6.94
CA GLU A 732 21.78 -13.25 6.16
C GLU A 732 20.85 -12.12 6.59
N ASP A 733 19.67 -12.39 7.16
CA ASP A 733 18.62 -11.38 7.38
C ASP A 733 17.81 -11.56 8.67
N LEU A 734 18.20 -10.83 9.73
CA LEU A 734 17.57 -10.89 11.05
C LEU A 734 16.74 -9.63 11.35
N SER A 735 15.43 -9.76 11.54
CA SER A 735 14.58 -8.69 12.08
C SER A 735 14.05 -9.08 13.46
N LEU A 736 14.13 -8.16 14.42
CA LEU A 736 13.58 -8.28 15.76
C LEU A 736 12.69 -7.06 16.05
N LYS A 737 11.42 -7.25 16.43
CA LYS A 737 10.44 -6.16 16.54
C LYS A 737 9.57 -6.21 17.79
N GLU A 738 9.12 -5.03 18.24
CA GLU A 738 8.28 -4.77 19.43
C GLU A 738 8.90 -5.27 20.77
N LEU A 739 10.23 -5.34 20.79
CA LEU A 739 11.07 -5.92 21.85
C LEU A 739 10.98 -5.19 23.20
N ALA A 740 10.90 -5.97 24.29
CA ALA A 740 10.73 -5.47 25.67
C ALA A 740 11.85 -5.85 26.67
N GLU A 741 12.94 -6.47 26.23
CA GLU A 741 14.18 -6.71 27.01
C GLU A 741 14.95 -5.41 27.22
N ASP A 742 15.77 -5.29 28.27
CA ASP A 742 16.51 -4.04 28.55
C ASP A 742 17.87 -3.88 27.83
N ASP A 743 18.62 -2.82 28.14
CA ASP A 743 19.86 -2.49 27.41
C ASP A 743 20.96 -3.54 27.69
N GLU A 744 21.07 -3.95 28.94
CA GLU A 744 21.98 -5.00 29.41
C GLU A 744 21.62 -6.37 28.83
N ASP A 745 20.33 -6.71 28.79
CA ASP A 745 19.81 -7.91 28.12
C ASP A 745 20.18 -7.93 26.62
N LEU A 746 19.86 -6.84 25.91
CA LEU A 746 20.15 -6.68 24.49
C LEU A 746 21.67 -6.65 24.21
N ALA A 747 22.49 -6.18 25.16
CA ALA A 747 23.95 -6.27 25.08
C ALA A 747 24.43 -7.71 25.07
N VAL A 748 23.95 -8.54 25.99
CA VAL A 748 24.32 -9.96 26.03
C VAL A 748 23.82 -10.69 24.79
N MET A 749 22.63 -10.36 24.27
CA MET A 749 22.16 -10.88 22.97
C MET A 749 23.07 -10.49 21.81
N PHE A 750 23.40 -9.19 21.68
CA PHE A 750 24.14 -8.67 20.53
C PHE A 750 25.63 -9.01 20.59
N ALA A 751 26.19 -9.27 21.78
CA ALA A 751 27.60 -9.59 22.00
C ALA A 751 28.02 -10.94 21.43
N HIS A 752 27.10 -11.74 20.87
CA HIS A 752 27.36 -13.05 20.30
C HIS A 752 27.01 -13.18 18.81
N LEU A 753 26.32 -12.21 18.19
CA LEU A 753 25.79 -12.33 16.83
C LEU A 753 26.84 -12.74 15.78
N PRO A 754 26.45 -13.56 14.78
CA PRO A 754 27.28 -13.81 13.60
C PRO A 754 27.41 -12.53 12.74
N PRO A 755 28.32 -12.51 11.75
CA PRO A 755 28.42 -11.41 10.80
C PRO A 755 27.17 -11.37 9.89
N LEU A 756 26.22 -10.47 10.16
CA LEU A 756 24.93 -10.41 9.45
C LEU A 756 24.92 -9.37 8.31
N PRO A 757 24.69 -9.76 7.06
CA PRO A 757 24.34 -8.87 5.97
C PRO A 757 23.12 -7.97 6.24
N ARG A 758 22.05 -8.42 6.89
CA ARG A 758 20.85 -7.60 7.16
C ARG A 758 20.40 -7.76 8.61
N PHE A 759 20.14 -6.62 9.26
CA PHE A 759 19.57 -6.52 10.60
C PHE A 759 18.43 -5.50 10.62
N THR A 760 17.41 -5.73 11.44
CA THR A 760 16.33 -4.79 11.76
C THR A 760 16.01 -4.89 13.25
N LEU A 761 15.86 -3.76 13.95
CA LEU A 761 15.49 -3.69 15.35
C LEU A 761 14.40 -2.63 15.60
N GLU A 762 13.38 -3.04 16.34
CA GLU A 762 12.36 -2.18 16.93
C GLU A 762 12.20 -2.58 18.41
N SER A 763 12.75 -1.76 19.29
CA SER A 763 12.85 -1.99 20.73
C SER A 763 12.64 -0.70 21.51
N HIS A 764 11.97 -0.77 22.66
CA HIS A 764 11.72 0.39 23.52
C HIS A 764 12.83 0.66 24.55
N LYS A 765 13.72 -0.30 24.84
CA LYS A 765 14.65 -0.18 25.98
C LYS A 765 16.15 -0.16 25.64
N PHE A 766 16.55 -0.53 24.43
CA PHE A 766 17.91 -0.46 23.87
C PHE A 766 18.76 0.73 24.37
N GLY A 767 20.07 0.59 24.50
CA GLY A 767 20.94 1.70 24.88
C GLY A 767 22.42 1.46 24.57
N GLN A 768 23.29 1.88 25.48
CA GLN A 768 24.73 1.94 25.27
C GLN A 768 25.40 0.57 25.38
N HIS A 769 24.88 -0.33 26.21
CA HIS A 769 25.42 -1.68 26.34
C HIS A 769 25.07 -2.51 25.09
N ALA A 770 23.80 -2.50 24.67
CA ALA A 770 23.30 -3.07 23.43
C ALA A 770 24.07 -2.53 22.22
N PHE A 771 24.28 -1.22 22.17
CA PHE A 771 25.01 -0.60 21.09
C PHE A 771 26.48 -1.05 21.00
N LEU A 772 27.24 -1.02 22.11
CA LEU A 772 28.63 -1.46 22.10
C LEU A 772 28.75 -2.93 21.69
N ALA A 773 27.80 -3.77 22.09
CA ALA A 773 27.74 -5.17 21.70
C ALA A 773 27.47 -5.35 20.19
N LEU A 774 26.48 -4.62 19.65
CA LEU A 774 26.16 -4.57 18.22
C LEU A 774 27.35 -4.09 17.38
N GLN A 775 28.01 -3.02 17.84
CA GLN A 775 29.20 -2.41 17.24
C GLN A 775 30.34 -3.43 17.07
N ASN A 776 30.66 -4.16 18.14
CA ASN A 776 31.74 -5.14 18.14
C ASN A 776 31.46 -6.41 17.32
N ARG A 777 30.23 -6.64 16.86
CA ARG A 777 29.84 -7.85 16.10
C ARG A 777 29.43 -7.60 14.66
N LEU A 778 28.48 -6.70 14.41
CA LEU A 778 27.86 -6.58 13.08
C LEU A 778 28.60 -5.64 12.14
N PHE A 779 29.25 -4.58 12.66
CA PHE A 779 29.67 -3.45 11.83
C PHE A 779 30.69 -3.83 10.74
N ALA A 780 31.55 -4.81 11.00
CA ALA A 780 32.52 -5.31 10.03
C ALA A 780 31.89 -6.02 8.79
N SER A 781 30.62 -6.42 8.85
CA SER A 781 29.95 -7.21 7.80
C SER A 781 28.63 -6.63 7.31
N ILE A 782 27.98 -5.80 8.12
CA ILE A 782 26.59 -5.44 7.94
C ILE A 782 26.35 -4.61 6.70
N ARG A 783 25.25 -4.93 6.02
CA ARG A 783 24.77 -4.32 4.80
C ARG A 783 23.47 -3.59 5.16
N VAL A 784 22.34 -4.24 5.38
CA VAL A 784 21.13 -3.58 5.91
C VAL A 784 21.13 -3.53 7.44
N LEU A 785 20.73 -2.41 8.04
CA LEU A 785 20.65 -2.11 9.47
C LEU A 785 19.48 -1.16 9.73
N ASP A 786 18.30 -1.69 10.00
CA ASP A 786 17.08 -0.90 10.20
C ASP A 786 16.70 -0.75 11.68
N MET A 787 17.08 0.36 12.29
CA MET A 787 16.77 0.72 13.68
C MET A 787 15.59 1.71 13.77
N SER A 788 14.73 1.81 12.74
CA SER A 788 13.70 2.87 12.63
C SER A 788 12.53 2.75 13.63
N GLY A 789 12.40 1.62 14.32
CA GLY A 789 11.48 1.45 15.46
C GLY A 789 12.16 1.51 16.84
N THR A 790 13.48 1.75 16.91
CA THR A 790 14.23 1.75 18.19
C THR A 790 14.47 3.17 18.68
N TYR A 791 13.54 3.73 19.47
CA TYR A 791 13.59 5.15 19.85
C TYR A 791 14.75 5.54 20.78
N LYS A 792 15.34 4.58 21.48
CA LYS A 792 16.56 4.77 22.26
C LYS A 792 17.85 4.41 21.52
N PHE A 793 17.80 4.12 20.21
CA PHE A 793 19.01 4.07 19.40
C PHE A 793 19.51 5.51 19.27
N THR A 794 20.32 5.93 20.23
CA THR A 794 20.61 7.35 20.48
C THR A 794 21.54 7.90 19.42
N SER A 795 21.89 9.17 19.63
CA SER A 795 22.76 9.86 18.74
C SER A 795 24.09 9.18 18.43
N GLN A 796 24.95 9.15 19.45
CA GLN A 796 26.34 8.79 19.25
C GLN A 796 26.45 7.35 18.74
N MET A 797 25.43 6.52 19.04
CA MET A 797 25.22 5.17 18.57
C MET A 797 25.02 5.14 17.05
N ALA A 798 24.03 5.86 16.54
CA ALA A 798 23.76 5.91 15.11
C ALA A 798 24.94 6.53 14.32
N VAL A 799 25.60 7.55 14.88
CA VAL A 799 26.85 8.11 14.31
C VAL A 799 27.95 7.06 14.23
N ASN A 800 28.23 6.37 15.34
CA ASN A 800 29.28 5.38 15.46
C ASN A 800 29.04 4.18 14.51
N ALA A 801 27.77 3.80 14.27
CA ALA A 801 27.43 2.85 13.23
C ALA A 801 27.90 3.31 11.84
N LEU A 802 27.68 4.56 11.46
CA LEU A 802 28.16 5.11 10.19
C LEU A 802 29.69 5.30 10.16
N GLU A 803 30.31 5.62 11.30
CA GLU A 803 31.77 5.66 11.47
C GLU A 803 32.46 4.29 11.31
N GLN A 804 31.75 3.17 11.44
CA GLN A 804 32.40 1.85 11.54
C GLN A 804 31.81 0.74 10.66
N CYS A 805 30.61 0.88 10.11
CA CYS A 805 30.00 -0.12 9.24
C CYS A 805 30.58 -0.11 7.81
N VAL A 806 31.79 -0.62 7.62
CA VAL A 806 32.55 -0.60 6.33
C VAL A 806 31.81 -1.19 5.13
N HIS A 807 30.80 -2.02 5.34
CA HIS A 807 30.04 -2.69 4.28
C HIS A 807 28.58 -2.25 4.22
N LEU A 808 28.20 -1.20 4.97
CA LEU A 808 26.81 -0.81 5.11
C LEU A 808 26.18 -0.55 3.75
N GLU A 809 24.96 -1.04 3.64
CA GLU A 809 24.12 -1.09 2.47
C GLU A 809 22.61 -0.95 2.77
N ASP A 810 22.20 -0.30 3.85
CA ASP A 810 20.86 0.19 4.21
C ASP A 810 20.96 0.50 5.69
N PHE A 811 20.74 1.75 6.04
CA PHE A 811 20.74 2.22 7.40
C PHE A 811 19.41 2.88 7.64
N ARG A 812 18.74 2.51 8.71
CA ARG A 812 17.54 3.19 9.18
C ARG A 812 17.71 3.41 10.67
N ALA A 813 17.16 4.49 11.17
CA ALA A 813 17.28 4.88 12.56
C ALA A 813 16.09 5.76 12.90
N VAL A 814 15.62 5.66 14.14
CA VAL A 814 14.76 6.71 14.68
C VAL A 814 15.46 8.06 14.56
N MET A 815 16.78 8.13 14.77
CA MET A 815 17.53 9.38 14.77
C MET A 815 19.07 9.14 14.59
N ILE A 816 19.81 10.05 13.93
CA ILE A 816 21.30 10.32 14.18
C ILE A 816 22.27 12.88 16.27
N ASN A 817 23.54 13.33 16.45
CA ASN A 817 24.07 14.64 16.89
C ASN A 817 25.30 14.85 15.99
N VAL A 818 25.68 16.09 15.72
CA VAL A 818 26.62 16.46 14.65
C VAL A 818 27.71 17.38 15.17
N GLU A 819 27.34 18.15 16.18
CA GLU A 819 27.93 18.05 17.52
C GLU A 819 28.56 16.65 17.80
N ASP A 820 27.81 15.53 17.73
CA ASP A 820 28.34 14.15 17.86
C ASP A 820 29.03 13.59 16.59
N LEU A 821 28.98 14.25 15.41
CA LEU A 821 29.68 13.83 14.17
C LEU A 821 31.17 14.18 14.21
N CYS A 822 31.85 13.61 15.21
CA CYS A 822 33.27 13.77 15.44
C CYS A 822 34.14 13.13 14.34
N GLY A 823 33.77 11.95 13.83
CA GLY A 823 34.62 11.11 12.97
C GLY A 823 34.16 10.98 11.50
N PRO A 824 35.07 10.57 10.59
CA PRO A 824 34.74 10.26 9.22
C PRO A 824 33.98 8.93 9.12
N TRP A 825 32.99 8.86 8.24
CA TRP A 825 32.22 7.64 8.05
C TRP A 825 32.94 6.62 7.17
N LEU A 826 33.11 5.41 7.71
CA LEU A 826 33.72 4.28 7.01
C LEU A 826 32.70 3.47 6.21
N CYS A 827 31.40 3.72 6.39
CA CYS A 827 30.34 3.18 5.55
C CYS A 827 30.31 3.79 4.13
N GLU A 828 31.45 3.78 3.46
CA GLU A 828 31.60 4.27 2.08
C GLU A 828 30.46 3.76 1.20
N GLY A 829 30.01 2.49 1.41
CA GLY A 829 29.16 1.57 0.62
C GLY A 829 27.61 1.67 0.58
N LEU A 830 26.96 2.62 1.26
CA LEU A 830 25.52 2.62 1.59
C LEU A 830 24.42 2.36 0.47
N LYS A 831 23.48 1.39 0.68
CA LYS A 831 22.00 1.36 0.29
C LYS A 831 21.22 1.94 1.52
N SER A 832 19.88 1.96 1.69
CA SER A 832 19.08 3.00 2.45
C SER A 832 19.71 3.95 3.50
N LEU A 833 19.10 5.11 3.67
CA LEU A 833 19.42 5.98 4.80
C LEU A 833 18.10 6.52 5.35
N HIS A 834 17.31 5.67 5.99
CA HIS A 834 16.02 6.05 6.54
C HIS A 834 16.12 6.69 7.93
N VAL A 835 16.31 8.02 8.02
CA VAL A 835 16.63 8.68 9.31
C VAL A 835 16.06 10.10 9.54
N PHE A 836 16.10 10.53 10.77
CA PHE A 836 15.51 11.76 11.28
C PHE A 836 16.65 12.67 11.79
N PHE A 837 16.63 14.00 11.60
CA PHE A 837 17.80 14.85 11.97
C PHE A 837 17.68 16.33 12.60
N MET A 838 18.49 16.91 13.61
CA MET A 838 18.53 17.88 14.86
C MET A 838 19.61 19.04 14.98
N THR A 839 19.82 20.06 14.15
CA THR A 839 20.92 21.02 14.51
C THR A 839 20.70 21.81 15.79
N GLU A 840 21.66 21.80 16.72
CA GLU A 840 21.72 22.85 17.74
C GLU A 840 22.04 24.19 17.09
N THR A 841 22.89 24.20 16.05
CA THR A 841 23.30 25.42 15.35
C THR A 841 23.42 25.27 13.85
N GLU A 842 23.07 26.34 13.12
CA GLU A 842 23.36 26.52 11.69
C GLU A 842 24.84 26.31 11.31
N ALA A 843 25.80 26.35 12.25
CA ALA A 843 27.19 26.00 11.95
C ALA A 843 27.47 24.48 12.02
N SER A 844 26.87 23.77 12.99
CA SER A 844 26.97 22.30 13.14
C SER A 844 26.63 21.59 11.84
N ASN A 845 25.66 22.17 11.13
CA ASN A 845 25.17 21.74 9.84
C ASN A 845 26.31 21.31 8.91
N ASP A 846 27.27 22.18 8.63
CA ASP A 846 28.35 21.96 7.64
C ASP A 846 29.17 20.67 7.85
N ILE A 847 29.19 20.16 9.08
CA ILE A 847 29.83 18.90 9.46
C ILE A 847 29.08 17.69 8.87
N ALA A 848 27.74 17.66 8.97
CA ALA A 848 26.92 16.55 8.47
C ALA A 848 27.12 16.27 6.98
N PHE A 849 27.20 17.33 6.18
CA PHE A 849 27.59 17.28 4.78
C PHE A 849 28.93 16.69 4.58
N HIS A 850 29.86 17.09 5.44
CA HIS A 850 31.19 16.62 5.30
C HIS A 850 31.23 15.11 5.47
N ARG A 851 30.32 14.54 6.28
CA ARG A 851 30.13 13.09 6.41
C ARG A 851 29.29 12.49 5.27
N LEU A 852 28.14 13.05 4.95
CA LEU A 852 27.26 12.56 3.89
C LEU A 852 27.92 12.64 2.50
N SER A 853 28.76 13.64 2.25
CA SER A 853 29.54 13.77 1.01
C SER A 853 30.59 12.69 0.85
N VAL A 854 31.02 12.08 1.95
CA VAL A 854 31.88 10.90 1.96
C VAL A 854 31.09 9.61 2.18
N MET A 855 29.76 9.64 2.33
CA MET A 855 28.89 8.48 2.05
C MET A 855 28.84 8.25 0.56
N SER A 856 29.98 7.80 0.06
CA SER A 856 30.29 7.67 -1.35
C SER A 856 29.17 6.92 -2.08
N GLN A 857 28.44 6.03 -1.42
CA GLN A 857 27.50 5.14 -2.07
C GLN A 857 26.01 5.51 -1.82
N LEU A 858 25.66 6.57 -1.07
CA LEU A 858 24.29 7.02 -0.69
C LEU A 858 23.21 7.16 -1.81
N GLU A 859 21.88 7.07 -1.62
CA GLU A 859 20.84 7.53 -2.58
C GLU A 859 19.42 7.58 -2.00
N GLU A 860 18.78 6.48 -1.58
CA GLU A 860 17.71 6.53 -0.56
C GLU A 860 18.41 7.24 0.56
N CYS A 861 17.90 8.41 0.82
CA CYS A 861 17.49 8.54 2.17
C CYS A 861 15.98 8.29 2.17
N TYR A 862 15.48 7.61 3.18
CA TYR A 862 14.13 7.89 3.60
C TYR A 862 14.32 8.76 4.85
N PHE A 863 13.34 9.50 5.30
CA PHE A 863 13.64 10.47 6.32
C PHE A 863 12.34 10.74 7.08
N SER A 864 11.79 9.71 7.73
CA SER A 864 10.51 9.84 8.43
C SER A 864 10.63 10.59 9.77
N GLN A 865 9.50 11.14 10.23
CA GLN A 865 9.22 11.57 11.60
C GLN A 865 7.98 10.90 12.17
N THR A 866 7.06 10.38 11.35
CA THR A 866 6.05 9.50 11.94
C THR A 866 6.67 8.18 12.28
N PHE A 867 6.51 7.83 13.55
CA PHE A 867 6.91 6.56 14.10
C PHE A 867 5.77 5.59 13.85
N SER A 868 5.90 4.79 12.79
CA SER A 868 5.02 3.66 12.50
C SER A 868 5.33 2.48 13.44
N VAL A 869 5.39 2.76 14.75
CA VAL A 869 5.67 1.81 15.83
C VAL A 869 4.33 1.33 16.38
N GLY A 870 3.83 0.25 15.79
CA GLY A 870 2.53 -0.34 16.09
C GLY A 870 1.35 0.64 15.95
N ASN A 871 0.29 0.38 16.73
CA ASN A 871 -0.85 1.31 16.88
C ASN A 871 -0.57 2.40 17.94
N ARG A 872 0.68 2.57 18.40
CA ARG A 872 0.96 3.30 19.63
C ARG A 872 0.94 4.82 19.48
N ARG A 873 -0.19 5.35 19.94
CA ARG A 873 -0.47 6.74 20.32
C ARG A 873 0.37 7.20 21.53
N ASP A 874 1.68 6.93 21.52
CA ASP A 874 2.52 6.97 22.72
C ASP A 874 3.94 7.56 22.50
N LEU A 875 4.43 7.75 21.26
CA LEU A 875 5.86 8.02 20.95
C LEU A 875 6.11 9.14 19.90
N PRO A 876 7.36 9.55 19.57
CA PRO A 876 7.95 10.54 20.46
C PRO A 876 8.65 11.69 19.71
N VAL A 877 8.28 12.98 19.89
CA VAL A 877 9.07 14.18 19.46
C VAL A 877 8.74 15.40 20.33
N PRO A 878 9.69 16.11 20.98
CA PRO A 878 9.36 17.17 21.90
C PRO A 878 9.39 18.54 21.24
N GLU A 879 10.60 19.09 21.04
CA GLU A 879 10.78 20.53 21.09
C GLU A 879 12.00 21.02 20.31
N ALA A 880 13.12 21.26 21.00
CA ALA A 880 14.06 22.31 20.63
C ALA A 880 14.95 21.96 19.44
N ALA A 881 14.88 20.73 18.93
CA ALA A 881 15.61 20.32 17.76
C ALA A 881 15.09 20.99 16.51
N TYR A 882 15.76 22.09 16.11
CA TYR A 882 15.88 22.40 14.69
C TYR A 882 16.36 21.12 14.09
N PRO A 883 15.74 20.65 13.04
CA PRO A 883 16.32 19.55 12.34
C PRO A 883 17.61 19.96 11.55
N LEU A 884 18.27 19.18 10.67
CA LEU A 884 19.38 19.72 9.83
C LEU A 884 18.93 20.44 8.58
N GLN A 885 19.13 21.79 8.53
CA GLN A 885 18.61 22.68 7.48
C GLN A 885 18.84 22.07 6.10
N TRP A 886 18.16 22.59 5.08
CA TRP A 886 18.82 22.68 3.81
C TRP A 886 19.06 24.16 3.36
N LYS A 887 20.18 24.79 3.88
CA LYS A 887 20.90 26.12 3.70
C LYS A 887 22.45 26.05 3.35
N LEU A 888 22.95 26.06 2.10
CA LEU A 888 24.37 25.97 1.63
C LEU A 888 25.12 27.21 2.13
N GLY A 889 26.44 27.13 2.13
CA GLY A 889 27.22 27.88 3.11
C GLY A 889 27.14 27.23 4.49
N LEU A 890 26.10 26.40 4.74
CA LEU A 890 26.09 25.39 5.79
C LEU A 890 26.18 23.94 5.23
N GLY A 891 26.37 23.67 3.92
CA GLY A 891 27.02 22.42 3.46
C GLY A 891 26.67 21.54 2.21
N LEU A 892 25.54 21.56 1.43
CA LEU A 892 25.38 20.59 0.26
C LEU A 892 26.53 20.68 -0.69
N GLU A 893 27.22 21.82 -0.70
CA GLU A 893 28.42 22.04 -1.49
C GLU A 893 29.30 20.80 -1.56
N ARG A 894 29.32 20.03 -0.46
CA ARG A 894 30.03 18.77 -0.31
C ARG A 894 29.28 17.55 -0.86
N LEU A 895 27.95 17.33 -0.68
CA LEU A 895 27.31 16.13 -1.30
C LEU A 895 27.32 16.13 -2.83
N VAL A 896 27.93 17.12 -3.48
CA VAL A 896 28.12 17.15 -4.94
C VAL A 896 28.92 15.94 -5.43
N GLN A 897 29.73 15.35 -4.55
CA GLN A 897 30.39 14.09 -4.81
C GLN A 897 29.36 13.00 -5.16
N LEU A 898 28.24 13.00 -4.45
CA LEU A 898 27.17 12.03 -4.56
C LEU A 898 26.38 12.21 -5.87
N LYS A 899 26.56 11.31 -6.85
CA LYS A 899 25.70 11.16 -8.07
C LYS A 899 24.92 9.84 -8.36
N LYS A 900 23.98 9.45 -7.48
CA LYS A 900 22.90 8.46 -7.72
C LYS A 900 21.57 9.20 -7.56
N LEU A 901 21.06 9.18 -6.32
CA LEU A 901 19.80 9.71 -5.78
C LEU A 901 18.59 9.39 -6.76
N ARG A 902 17.55 8.56 -6.42
CA ARG A 902 16.29 8.06 -7.12
C ARG A 902 14.88 8.34 -6.48
N THR A 903 14.20 7.53 -5.62
CA THR A 903 13.17 7.81 -4.52
C THR A 903 13.61 8.39 -3.09
N ILE A 904 13.99 9.67 -2.81
CA ILE A 904 14.32 10.10 -1.40
C ILE A 904 12.93 10.39 -0.83
N VAL A 905 12.70 9.96 0.40
CA VAL A 905 11.49 10.24 1.16
C VAL A 905 11.87 10.92 2.49
N PHE A 906 11.01 11.78 3.04
CA PHE A 906 11.19 12.82 4.08
C PHE A 906 9.84 12.96 4.78
N LYS A 907 9.34 11.81 5.21
CA LYS A 907 7.93 11.60 5.50
C LYS A 907 7.61 12.18 6.87
N ASP A 908 6.63 13.04 6.92
CA ASP A 908 6.16 13.74 8.12
C ASP A 908 7.18 14.72 8.78
N ALA A 909 8.41 14.79 8.27
CA ALA A 909 9.53 15.32 9.05
C ALA A 909 9.94 16.78 8.81
N ALA A 910 8.95 17.64 8.54
CA ALA A 910 9.03 19.04 8.12
C ALA A 910 9.59 20.10 9.13
N GLN A 911 10.04 21.26 8.60
CA GLN A 911 11.19 21.94 9.18
C GLN A 911 11.25 23.53 8.90
N LYS A 912 12.33 24.32 8.65
CA LYS A 912 12.55 25.79 8.31
C LYS A 912 13.07 26.10 6.87
N ASP A 913 14.40 26.25 6.67
CA ASP A 913 15.08 27.27 5.83
C ASP A 913 14.90 27.43 4.27
N MET A 914 15.59 26.69 3.40
CA MET A 914 15.40 26.33 1.96
C MET A 914 14.31 26.88 0.98
N GLY A 915 14.33 26.47 -0.30
CA GLY A 915 13.65 27.15 -1.42
C GLY A 915 13.33 26.42 -2.71
N VAL A 916 12.52 27.07 -3.55
CA VAL A 916 12.73 26.79 -4.98
C VAL A 916 14.18 27.11 -5.31
N ASP A 917 14.74 28.12 -4.66
CA ASP A 917 16.16 28.31 -4.76
C ASP A 917 16.99 27.27 -4.02
N GLU A 918 16.48 26.03 -3.77
CA GLU A 918 17.22 24.87 -3.24
C GLU A 918 17.20 23.63 -4.12
N LEU A 919 16.09 23.27 -4.73
CA LEU A 919 16.06 22.01 -5.46
C LEU A 919 16.42 22.16 -6.94
N LEU A 920 16.73 23.38 -7.39
CA LEU A 920 17.55 23.58 -8.56
C LEU A 920 19.02 23.23 -8.23
N TRP A 921 19.36 23.03 -6.94
CA TRP A 921 20.53 22.26 -6.53
C TRP A 921 20.24 20.78 -6.53
N LEU A 922 19.21 20.27 -7.20
CA LEU A 922 19.60 19.35 -8.24
C LEU A 922 19.09 19.68 -9.71
N LYS A 923 19.84 20.50 -10.53
CA LYS A 923 20.37 20.23 -11.93
C LYS A 923 21.45 21.21 -12.52
N GLU A 924 22.76 20.96 -12.31
CA GLU A 924 23.88 21.29 -13.25
C GLU A 924 25.00 20.20 -13.32
N ASN A 925 26.00 20.21 -12.44
CA ASN A 925 27.02 19.17 -12.14
C ASN A 925 26.58 17.67 -11.83
N LEU A 926 25.40 17.17 -12.28
CA LEU A 926 24.67 15.92 -11.86
C LEU A 926 23.44 15.36 -12.79
N PRO A 927 22.37 15.95 -13.43
CA PRO A 927 21.10 15.41 -14.12
C PRO A 927 20.26 14.03 -14.24
N ALA A 928 19.97 13.09 -13.29
CA ALA A 928 19.25 11.76 -13.49
C ALA A 928 17.72 11.66 -13.71
N LEU A 929 16.79 11.16 -12.85
CA LEU A 929 16.76 10.31 -11.61
C LEU A 929 15.52 9.33 -11.43
N LYS A 930 14.48 9.52 -10.57
CA LYS A 930 13.09 8.94 -10.62
C LYS A 930 11.97 9.40 -9.61
N GLU A 931 12.21 9.76 -8.33
CA GLU A 931 11.13 9.96 -7.30
C GLU A 931 11.48 10.73 -5.99
N VAL A 932 10.51 11.47 -5.44
CA VAL A 932 10.71 12.51 -4.40
C VAL A 932 9.36 12.81 -3.71
N GLY A 933 8.99 12.14 -2.61
CA GLY A 933 7.64 12.31 -1.99
C GLY A 933 7.59 12.17 -0.46
N GLY A 934 7.09 13.16 0.30
CA GLY A 934 7.06 13.15 1.78
C GLY A 934 6.30 14.33 2.38
N THR A 935 6.93 15.11 3.27
CA THR A 935 6.19 16.11 4.07
C THR A 935 6.85 17.48 4.19
N PHE A 936 6.39 18.41 3.37
CA PHE A 936 7.22 19.33 2.64
C PHE A 936 7.03 20.84 3.03
N SER A 937 6.86 21.09 4.32
CA SER A 937 6.95 22.36 5.07
C SER A 937 6.27 22.16 6.43
N ARG A 938 6.39 23.04 7.42
CA ARG A 938 5.51 23.01 8.63
C ARG A 938 4.28 23.91 8.48
N VAL A 939 4.22 24.52 7.33
CA VAL A 939 3.42 25.68 6.99
C VAL A 939 2.93 25.31 5.62
N LYS A 940 1.69 24.83 5.48
CA LYS A 940 1.49 23.74 4.51
C LYS A 940 1.77 24.05 3.04
N GLU A 941 2.04 25.30 2.73
CA GLU A 941 1.59 25.91 1.49
C GLU A 941 2.82 26.42 0.71
N LYS A 942 3.93 25.75 1.04
CA LYS A 942 5.15 25.38 0.29
C LYS A 942 5.37 23.87 0.38
N SER A 943 4.36 23.11 0.84
CA SER A 943 3.65 22.10 0.03
C SER A 943 2.37 22.62 -0.61
N GLU A 944 2.36 23.88 -0.96
CA GLU A 944 1.45 24.34 -1.99
C GLU A 944 2.13 25.29 -2.91
N GLU A 945 3.23 25.93 -2.54
CA GLU A 945 4.02 26.68 -3.48
C GLU A 945 4.92 25.83 -4.34
N LEU A 946 5.62 24.85 -3.76
CA LEU A 946 6.35 23.91 -4.59
C LEU A 946 5.50 22.74 -5.03
N GLU A 947 4.23 22.75 -4.66
CA GLU A 947 3.31 21.72 -5.07
C GLU A 947 3.38 21.48 -6.57
N ARG A 948 3.64 22.32 -7.57
CA ARG A 948 4.15 23.65 -7.92
C ARG A 948 5.57 23.76 -8.38
N PHE A 949 6.38 22.76 -8.03
CA PHE A 949 7.77 22.65 -8.35
C PHE A 949 8.41 21.23 -8.38
N ALA A 950 7.85 20.07 -7.95
CA ALA A 950 8.43 18.70 -8.30
C ALA A 950 7.64 17.35 -8.65
N ALA A 951 7.19 17.07 -9.90
CA ALA A 951 6.77 15.74 -10.45
C ALA A 951 6.59 15.48 -12.00
N ALA A 952 6.13 16.39 -12.86
CA ALA A 952 5.50 16.11 -14.19
C ALA A 952 6.11 15.13 -15.24
N LEU A 953 6.96 15.60 -16.16
CA LEU A 953 7.40 14.84 -17.35
C LEU A 953 8.30 13.65 -16.99
N GLY A 954 8.86 13.69 -15.78
CA GLY A 954 8.90 12.51 -14.95
C GLY A 954 9.73 12.76 -13.71
N LEU A 955 9.07 12.78 -12.54
CA LEU A 955 9.25 11.82 -11.48
C LEU A 955 7.94 11.53 -10.75
N GLU A 956 7.98 10.44 -10.02
CA GLU A 956 7.06 10.20 -8.94
C GLU A 956 7.33 11.05 -7.67
N SER A 957 6.31 11.10 -6.83
CA SER A 957 6.20 11.82 -5.55
C SER A 957 5.07 11.15 -4.78
#